data_AF-A0A1I6E362-F1
#
_entry.id   AF-A0A1I6E362-F1
#
_cell.length_a   1.000
_cell.length_b   1.000
_cell.length_c   1.000
_cell.angle_alpha   90.00
_cell.angle_beta   90.00
_cell.angle_gamma   90.00
#
_symmetry.space_group_name_H-M   'P 1'
#
loop_
_entity.id
_entity.type
_entity.pdbx_description
1 polymer ?
#
loop_
_entity_poly.entity_id
_entity_poly.type
_entity_poly.pdbx_seq_one_letter_code
_entity_poly.pdbx_strand_id
1 'polypeptide(L)'
;MGSLGLRKLFINIGGTLARQMTAVLLGISLVVLLARALGPQGNGTYAMTILLPTLLANLLNLGIPSANVYYIGRGSISVYHAFKTNIRLWLFLSGLGVLLAVLVVWVGGEALFPGVPKIFLWLTSLLIFPMALLQFLLTSLLQGVQDFRRFNHVLLVAPAATLLLAVLTVWLFDLGVAGALTAFGLGYFLGLVFSIYAVRTYLHDKSKSTPPPDYAGQCIGYGWKAHLSNILTFINYRTDIYLVNLFLNPAFTGIYVIAVQIAERLWMLSQSVSTVILPRLSELHRDEETRKRLTPIVARWIFMVTVVAGGTLALFASPLIKLLFGAKYLAAAGALLWLLPGIAFTSFSRVLANDLAARGRPDLNMYAACLVVIVNVIANIVLIPRMGINGAALATTIAYTVNAVVKFYLYARLSGNPLWQVIAFSRADRELLANGINSFRKLFGGSLSAGQLIKSANTNRRYKRCMDIFFSLIFIIAALPLMVLIAMAIKFETGAPAIFIQERAGLQGRPFKIYKFRTMLRDFVSTGQNYADEEKRITRVGRLLRSTSLDELPQLFNVLKGDMSLVGPRPTLLYQVEKYSDGQKKRLDVPPGMTGWTQVNRGECFSWEERIKMDIHYIQNWSLGLDFKILWMTAGVMLKKRVAWVDQSDDRIARIPTDES
;
A
#
# COMPACT_ATOMS: atom_id res chain seq x y z
N MET A 1 -19.17 -18.25 12.11
CA MET A 1 -17.89 -17.46 12.12
C MET A 1 -16.88 -17.89 13.19
N GLY A 2 -17.30 -18.24 14.42
CA GLY A 2 -16.39 -18.60 15.52
C GLY A 2 -15.63 -19.91 15.31
N SER A 3 -16.30 -20.97 14.82
CA SER A 3 -15.70 -22.30 14.63
C SER A 3 -14.63 -22.37 13.54
N LEU A 4 -14.76 -21.59 12.46
CA LEU A 4 -13.80 -21.57 11.33
C LEU A 4 -12.66 -20.56 11.51
N GLY A 5 -12.68 -19.72 12.56
CA GLY A 5 -11.66 -18.68 12.77
C GLY A 5 -11.61 -17.59 11.69
N LEU A 6 -12.66 -17.46 10.87
CA LEU A 6 -12.70 -16.59 9.68
C LEU A 6 -12.40 -15.13 10.00
N ARG A 7 -12.85 -14.61 11.15
CA ARG A 7 -12.60 -13.22 11.53
C ARG A 7 -11.11 -12.89 11.63
N LYS A 8 -10.33 -13.74 12.32
CA LYS A 8 -8.87 -13.55 12.46
C LYS A 8 -8.20 -13.68 11.09
N LEU A 9 -8.63 -14.64 10.27
CA LEU A 9 -8.15 -14.83 8.91
C LEU A 9 -8.34 -13.57 8.05
N PHE A 10 -9.56 -13.02 8.00
CA PHE A 10 -9.85 -11.83 7.21
C PHE A 10 -9.12 -10.58 7.70
N ILE A 11 -8.93 -10.41 9.02
CA ILE A 11 -8.11 -9.32 9.58
C ILE A 11 -6.67 -9.45 9.09
N ASN A 12 -6.11 -10.65 9.12
CA ASN A 12 -4.75 -10.90 8.65
C ASN A 12 -4.61 -10.66 7.14
N ILE A 13 -5.60 -11.09 6.34
CA ILE A 13 -5.64 -10.84 4.89
C ILE A 13 -5.70 -9.34 4.62
N GLY A 14 -6.61 -8.63 5.27
CA GLY A 14 -6.77 -7.17 5.13
C GLY A 14 -5.50 -6.40 5.51
N GLY A 15 -4.87 -6.75 6.64
CA GLY A 15 -3.60 -6.15 7.05
C GLY A 15 -2.47 -6.43 6.06
N THR A 16 -2.44 -7.65 5.49
CA THR A 16 -1.47 -8.05 4.47
C THR A 16 -1.68 -7.31 3.15
N LEU A 17 -2.93 -7.11 2.73
CA LEU A 17 -3.27 -6.32 1.55
C LEU A 17 -2.92 -4.84 1.73
N ALA A 18 -3.29 -4.23 2.86
CA ALA A 18 -2.94 -2.84 3.18
C ALA A 18 -1.42 -2.63 3.15
N ARG A 19 -0.67 -3.59 3.67
CA ARG A 19 0.79 -3.60 3.63
C ARG A 19 1.34 -3.72 2.21
N GLN A 20 0.76 -4.55 1.34
CA GLN A 20 1.14 -4.61 -0.09
C GLN A 20 0.89 -3.28 -0.79
N MET A 21 -0.28 -2.67 -0.60
CA MET A 21 -0.60 -1.35 -1.19
C MET A 21 0.39 -0.28 -0.72
N THR A 22 0.70 -0.26 0.58
CA THR A 22 1.67 0.69 1.15
C THR A 22 3.07 0.49 0.54
N ALA A 23 3.53 -0.77 0.41
CA ALA A 23 4.83 -1.06 -0.19
C ALA A 23 4.89 -0.63 -1.67
N VAL A 24 3.81 -0.81 -2.44
CA VAL A 24 3.71 -0.32 -3.83
C VAL A 24 3.84 1.20 -3.88
N LEU A 25 3.15 1.93 -3.00
CA LEU A 25 3.22 3.39 -2.94
C LEU A 25 4.63 3.89 -2.57
N LEU A 26 5.29 3.25 -1.59
CA LEU A 26 6.67 3.56 -1.22
C LEU A 26 7.63 3.30 -2.38
N GLY A 27 7.47 2.17 -3.08
CA GLY A 27 8.28 1.83 -4.25
C GLY A 27 8.12 2.82 -5.39
N ILE A 28 6.90 3.21 -5.72
CA ILE A 28 6.63 4.25 -6.74
C ILE A 28 7.28 5.58 -6.32
N SER A 29 7.15 5.97 -5.06
CA SER A 29 7.75 7.20 -4.52
C SER A 29 9.27 7.19 -4.64
N LEU A 30 9.91 6.06 -4.32
CA LEU A 30 11.36 5.88 -4.45
C LEU A 30 11.80 5.97 -5.91
N VAL A 31 11.10 5.29 -6.83
CA VAL A 31 11.40 5.33 -8.27
C VAL A 31 11.30 6.77 -8.80
N VAL A 32 10.26 7.51 -8.42
CA VAL A 32 10.09 8.92 -8.82
C VAL A 32 11.22 9.79 -8.28
N LEU A 33 11.59 9.61 -7.01
CA LEU A 33 12.68 10.36 -6.39
C LEU A 33 14.01 10.11 -7.10
N LEU A 34 14.39 8.84 -7.28
CA LEU A 34 15.66 8.48 -7.91
C LEU A 34 15.72 8.92 -9.37
N ALA A 35 14.62 8.78 -10.12
CA ALA A 35 14.56 9.23 -11.50
C ALA A 35 14.76 10.76 -11.62
N ARG A 36 14.21 11.54 -10.70
CA ARG A 36 14.37 13.01 -10.69
C ARG A 36 15.76 13.45 -10.25
N ALA A 37 16.37 12.75 -9.30
CA ALA A 37 17.65 13.15 -8.75
C ALA A 37 18.85 12.63 -9.55
N LEU A 38 18.80 11.39 -10.04
CA LEU A 38 19.92 10.75 -10.73
C LEU A 38 19.89 10.90 -12.25
N GLY A 39 18.75 11.34 -12.79
CA GLY A 39 18.47 11.28 -14.22
C GLY A 39 18.39 9.84 -14.77
N PRO A 40 18.15 9.68 -16.08
CA PRO A 40 17.92 8.37 -16.70
C PRO A 40 19.12 7.42 -16.59
N GLN A 41 20.33 7.93 -16.82
CA GLN A 41 21.56 7.12 -16.79
C GLN A 41 21.85 6.61 -15.37
N GLY A 42 21.85 7.50 -14.37
CA GLY A 42 22.12 7.11 -12.99
C GLY A 42 21.06 6.17 -12.42
N ASN A 43 19.79 6.39 -12.76
CA ASN A 43 18.71 5.47 -12.40
C ASN A 43 18.88 4.09 -13.07
N GLY A 44 19.34 4.06 -14.33
CA GLY A 44 19.69 2.83 -15.04
C GLY A 44 20.83 2.07 -14.36
N THR A 45 21.92 2.75 -14.00
CA THR A 45 23.04 2.16 -13.26
C THR A 45 22.59 1.62 -11.90
N TYR A 46 21.78 2.36 -11.14
CA TYR A 46 21.20 1.90 -9.87
C TYR A 46 20.38 0.61 -10.05
N ALA A 47 19.44 0.62 -10.99
CA ALA A 47 18.55 -0.52 -11.23
C ALA A 47 19.32 -1.78 -11.65
N MET A 48 20.30 -1.64 -12.55
CA MET A 48 21.14 -2.76 -13.00
C MET A 48 22.06 -3.26 -11.89
N THR A 49 22.56 -2.38 -11.02
CA THR A 49 23.41 -2.78 -9.89
C THR A 49 22.63 -3.65 -8.90
N ILE A 50 21.42 -3.25 -8.51
CA ILE A 50 20.62 -4.00 -7.54
C ILE A 50 20.02 -5.29 -8.12
N LEU A 51 20.01 -5.45 -9.44
CA LEU A 51 19.45 -6.60 -10.14
C LEU A 51 20.20 -7.89 -9.76
N LEU A 52 21.53 -7.90 -9.83
CA LEU A 52 22.33 -9.10 -9.54
C LEU A 52 22.10 -9.64 -8.11
N PRO A 53 22.26 -8.86 -7.03
CA PRO A 53 22.06 -9.38 -5.67
C PRO A 53 20.61 -9.81 -5.39
N THR A 54 19.63 -9.11 -5.97
CA THR A 54 18.21 -9.47 -5.79
C THR A 54 17.84 -10.74 -6.57
N LEU A 55 18.38 -10.93 -7.78
CA LEU A 55 18.24 -12.16 -8.55
C LEU A 55 18.87 -13.35 -7.82
N LEU A 56 20.09 -13.19 -7.31
CA LEU A 56 20.76 -14.24 -6.53
C LEU A 56 19.94 -14.66 -5.31
N ALA A 57 19.38 -13.70 -4.56
CA ALA A 57 18.52 -14.01 -3.41
C ALA A 57 17.22 -14.72 -3.82
N ASN A 58 16.64 -14.34 -4.96
CA ASN A 58 15.44 -14.97 -5.50
C ASN A 58 15.70 -16.38 -6.04
N LEU A 59 16.88 -16.68 -6.59
CA LEU A 59 17.25 -18.00 -7.10
C LEU A 59 17.73 -18.93 -5.97
N LEU A 60 18.61 -18.44 -5.10
CA LEU A 60 19.29 -19.27 -4.10
C LEU A 60 18.51 -19.46 -2.80
N ASN A 61 17.28 -18.95 -2.67
CA ASN A 61 16.43 -19.32 -1.54
C ASN A 61 15.91 -20.77 -1.62
N LEU A 62 16.01 -21.43 -2.79
CA LEU A 62 15.67 -22.85 -3.02
C LEU A 62 14.27 -23.26 -2.50
N GLY A 63 13.34 -22.31 -2.35
CA GLY A 63 12.01 -22.55 -1.79
C GLY A 63 11.99 -22.91 -0.30
N ILE A 64 13.10 -22.72 0.42
CA ILE A 64 13.19 -22.89 1.89
C ILE A 64 12.12 -22.03 2.61
N PRO A 65 11.83 -20.77 2.21
CA PRO A 65 10.73 -20.01 2.82
C PRO A 65 9.38 -20.74 2.78
N SER A 66 9.03 -21.38 1.66
CA SER A 66 7.78 -22.13 1.54
C SER A 66 7.76 -23.37 2.45
N ALA A 67 8.91 -24.05 2.58
CA ALA A 67 9.05 -25.19 3.49
C ALA A 67 8.89 -24.76 4.95
N ASN A 68 9.50 -23.64 5.36
CA ASN A 68 9.35 -23.09 6.71
C ASN A 68 7.88 -22.80 7.04
N VAL A 69 7.16 -22.13 6.14
CA VAL A 69 5.74 -21.82 6.35
C VAL A 69 4.91 -23.09 6.52
N TYR A 70 5.19 -24.12 5.71
CA TYR A 70 4.52 -25.41 5.78
C TYR A 70 4.82 -26.17 7.10
N TYR A 71 6.09 -26.41 7.42
CA TYR A 71 6.47 -27.22 8.58
C TYR A 71 6.20 -26.51 9.92
N ILE A 72 6.42 -25.19 10.00
CA ILE A 72 6.09 -24.41 11.20
C ILE A 72 4.58 -24.32 11.36
N GLY A 73 3.84 -24.03 10.28
CA GLY A 73 2.38 -23.98 10.31
C GLY A 73 1.76 -25.31 10.72
N ARG A 74 2.34 -26.44 10.26
CA ARG A 74 1.95 -27.79 10.68
C ARG A 74 2.32 -28.11 12.14
N GLY A 75 3.19 -27.33 12.76
CA GLY A 75 3.69 -27.57 14.11
C GLY A 75 4.65 -28.76 14.21
N SER A 76 5.23 -29.20 13.08
CA SER A 76 6.21 -30.30 13.04
C SER A 76 7.64 -29.85 13.38
N ILE A 77 7.89 -28.55 13.37
CA ILE A 77 9.18 -27.95 13.77
C ILE A 77 8.91 -26.68 14.58
N SER A 78 9.72 -26.44 15.61
CA SER A 78 9.68 -25.18 16.35
C SER A 78 10.44 -24.08 15.60
N VAL A 79 10.08 -22.82 15.85
CA VAL A 79 10.78 -21.66 15.25
C VAL A 79 12.25 -21.65 15.61
N TYR A 80 12.60 -22.07 16.83
CA TYR A 80 13.99 -22.17 17.28
C TYR A 80 14.84 -23.10 16.41
N HIS A 81 14.35 -24.33 16.16
CA HIS A 81 15.06 -25.30 15.32
C HIS A 81 15.08 -24.86 13.85
N ALA A 82 13.97 -24.34 13.34
CA ALA A 82 13.91 -23.80 11.99
C ALA A 82 14.88 -22.62 11.79
N PHE A 83 14.98 -21.72 12.77
CA PHE A 83 15.95 -20.62 12.76
C PHE A 83 17.39 -21.13 12.72
N LYS A 84 17.77 -22.08 13.58
CA LYS A 84 19.12 -22.67 13.57
C LYS A 84 19.47 -23.29 12.22
N THR A 85 18.56 -24.07 11.63
CA THR A 85 18.78 -24.68 10.32
C THR A 85 18.86 -23.63 9.22
N ASN A 86 17.99 -22.62 9.24
CA ASN A 86 18.03 -21.51 8.29
C ASN A 86 19.36 -20.75 8.35
N ILE A 87 19.96 -20.52 9.53
CA ILE A 87 21.26 -19.85 9.63
C ILE A 87 22.37 -20.69 8.99
N ARG A 88 22.38 -22.02 9.19
CA ARG A 88 23.36 -22.91 8.54
C ARG A 88 23.22 -22.91 7.02
N LEU A 89 21.99 -23.05 6.53
CA LEU A 89 21.69 -22.99 5.09
C LEU A 89 22.04 -21.61 4.51
N TRP A 90 21.72 -20.54 5.24
CA TRP A 90 22.04 -19.17 4.84
C TRP A 90 23.55 -18.94 4.70
N LEU A 91 24.36 -19.41 5.65
CA LEU A 91 25.83 -19.30 5.57
C LEU A 91 26.36 -19.98 4.30
N PHE A 92 25.94 -21.22 4.07
CA PHE A 92 26.35 -22.00 2.89
C PHE A 92 25.91 -21.33 1.58
N LEU A 93 24.62 -20.99 1.47
CA LEU A 93 24.03 -20.41 0.26
C LEU A 93 24.53 -18.99 0.00
N SER A 94 24.85 -18.23 1.05
CA SER A 94 25.46 -16.90 0.90
C SER A 94 26.89 -17.00 0.38
N GLY A 95 27.70 -17.92 0.91
CA GLY A 95 29.04 -18.18 0.40
C GLY A 95 29.02 -18.59 -1.08
N LEU A 96 28.17 -19.57 -1.42
CA LEU A 96 27.96 -20.02 -2.79
C LEU A 96 27.49 -18.87 -3.71
N GLY A 97 26.50 -18.10 -3.28
CA GLY A 97 25.95 -17.02 -4.09
C GLY A 97 26.90 -15.86 -4.30
N VAL A 98 27.75 -15.54 -3.31
CA VAL A 98 28.83 -14.55 -3.49
C VAL A 98 29.85 -15.07 -4.50
N LEU A 99 30.29 -16.33 -4.40
CA LEU A 99 31.19 -16.93 -5.40
C LEU A 99 30.60 -16.95 -6.81
N LEU A 100 29.30 -17.25 -6.94
CA LEU A 100 28.60 -17.18 -8.22
C LEU A 100 28.51 -15.75 -8.74
N ALA A 101 28.21 -14.77 -7.88
CA ALA A 101 28.25 -13.36 -8.25
C ALA A 101 29.64 -12.97 -8.77
N VAL A 102 30.69 -13.49 -8.12
CA VAL A 102 32.07 -13.26 -8.51
C VAL A 102 32.32 -13.75 -9.93
N LEU A 103 31.99 -15.00 -10.18
CA LEU A 103 32.15 -15.60 -11.49
C LEU A 103 31.36 -14.85 -12.57
N VAL A 104 30.10 -14.48 -12.29
CA VAL A 104 29.23 -13.77 -13.25
C VAL A 104 29.80 -12.40 -13.60
N VAL A 105 30.24 -11.62 -12.61
CA VAL A 105 30.80 -10.28 -12.85
C VAL A 105 32.16 -10.38 -13.53
N TRP A 106 32.96 -11.40 -13.21
CA TRP A 106 34.27 -11.62 -13.83
C TRP A 106 34.16 -12.03 -15.30
N VAL A 107 33.33 -13.04 -15.62
CA VAL A 107 33.18 -13.56 -16.99
C VAL A 107 32.35 -12.63 -17.86
N GLY A 108 31.23 -12.12 -17.33
CA GLY A 108 30.18 -11.48 -18.12
C GLY A 108 29.84 -10.06 -17.69
N GLY A 109 30.61 -9.43 -16.79
CA GLY A 109 30.24 -8.14 -16.19
C GLY A 109 29.90 -7.04 -17.20
N GLU A 110 30.74 -6.86 -18.23
CA GLU A 110 30.53 -5.82 -19.24
C GLU A 110 29.40 -6.15 -20.22
N ALA A 111 29.25 -7.44 -20.57
CA ALA A 111 28.20 -7.90 -21.48
C ALA A 111 26.82 -7.90 -20.81
N LEU A 112 26.75 -8.29 -19.53
CA LEU A 112 25.50 -8.43 -18.78
C LEU A 112 25.08 -7.13 -18.08
N PHE A 113 26.03 -6.27 -17.70
CA PHE A 113 25.79 -5.03 -16.97
C PHE A 113 26.54 -3.84 -17.61
N PRO A 114 26.24 -3.50 -18.87
CA PRO A 114 26.94 -2.45 -19.59
C PRO A 114 26.80 -1.10 -18.89
N GLY A 115 27.91 -0.38 -18.73
CA GLY A 115 27.93 0.93 -18.08
C GLY A 115 27.77 0.91 -16.56
N VAL A 116 27.78 -0.28 -15.92
CA VAL A 116 27.76 -0.41 -14.46
C VAL A 116 29.19 -0.62 -13.95
N PRO A 117 29.70 0.23 -13.05
CA PRO A 117 30.99 0.01 -12.42
C PRO A 117 31.04 -1.36 -11.73
N LYS A 118 32.01 -2.21 -12.08
CA LYS A 118 32.16 -3.55 -11.51
C LYS A 118 32.16 -3.51 -9.98
N ILE A 119 32.81 -2.49 -9.38
CA ILE A 119 32.85 -2.29 -7.92
C ILE A 119 31.47 -2.24 -7.26
N PHE A 120 30.47 -1.64 -7.93
CA PHE A 120 29.10 -1.61 -7.41
C PHE A 120 28.47 -3.00 -7.44
N LEU A 121 28.68 -3.78 -8.50
CA LEU A 121 28.18 -5.16 -8.59
C LEU A 121 28.82 -6.05 -7.51
N TRP A 122 30.13 -5.92 -7.31
CA TRP A 122 30.87 -6.63 -6.28
C TRP A 122 30.36 -6.30 -4.87
N LEU A 123 30.31 -5.00 -4.54
CA LEU A 123 29.93 -4.53 -3.21
C LEU A 123 28.48 -4.89 -2.87
N THR A 124 27.55 -4.69 -3.80
CA THR A 124 26.14 -5.01 -3.59
C THR A 124 25.89 -6.50 -3.52
N SER A 125 26.60 -7.33 -4.31
CA SER A 125 26.53 -8.79 -4.20
C SER A 125 27.13 -9.31 -2.89
N LEU A 126 28.17 -8.67 -2.36
CA LEU A 126 28.75 -9.03 -1.08
C LEU A 126 27.85 -8.63 0.11
N LEU A 127 27.27 -7.43 0.07
CA LEU A 127 26.54 -6.86 1.21
C LEU A 127 25.03 -7.14 1.16
N ILE A 128 24.38 -6.91 0.03
CA ILE A 128 22.91 -6.93 -0.07
C ILE A 128 22.38 -8.35 -0.27
N PHE A 129 23.02 -9.17 -1.11
CA PHE A 129 22.51 -10.52 -1.39
C PHE A 129 22.38 -11.39 -0.12
N PRO A 130 23.40 -11.49 0.76
CA PRO A 130 23.27 -12.28 1.99
C PRO A 130 22.18 -11.72 2.91
N MET A 131 22.05 -10.40 3.02
CA MET A 131 20.99 -9.75 3.81
C MET A 131 19.60 -10.05 3.25
N ALA A 132 19.43 -9.95 1.93
CA ALA A 132 18.16 -10.23 1.25
C ALA A 132 17.75 -11.70 1.39
N LEU A 133 18.71 -12.63 1.24
CA LEU A 133 18.47 -14.06 1.46
C LEU A 133 18.03 -14.33 2.90
N LEU A 134 18.73 -13.78 3.90
CA LEU A 134 18.37 -13.95 5.30
C LEU A 134 17.00 -13.33 5.62
N GLN A 135 16.67 -12.19 5.02
CA GLN A 135 15.38 -11.54 5.18
C GLN A 135 14.22 -12.45 4.73
N PHE A 136 14.36 -13.16 3.61
CA PHE A 136 13.36 -14.16 3.18
C PHE A 136 13.19 -15.28 4.20
N LEU A 137 14.31 -15.80 4.72
CA LEU A 137 14.28 -16.88 5.69
C LEU A 137 13.63 -16.44 7.01
N LEU A 138 13.97 -15.28 7.55
CA LEU A 138 13.41 -14.78 8.81
C LEU A 138 11.92 -14.43 8.71
N THR A 139 11.51 -13.77 7.62
CA THR A 139 10.09 -13.41 7.43
C THR A 139 9.23 -14.66 7.22
N SER A 140 9.76 -15.73 6.62
CA SER A 140 9.05 -17.01 6.51
C SER A 140 8.76 -17.67 7.87
N LEU A 141 9.59 -17.43 8.90
CA LEU A 141 9.35 -17.91 10.26
C LEU A 141 8.12 -17.22 10.88
N LEU A 142 8.04 -15.89 10.75
CA LEU A 142 6.91 -15.09 11.23
C LEU A 142 5.60 -15.45 10.50
N GLN A 143 5.69 -15.71 9.19
CA GLN A 143 4.56 -16.19 8.40
C GLN A 143 4.11 -17.59 8.87
N GLY A 144 5.05 -18.52 9.10
CA GLY A 144 4.76 -19.86 9.58
C GLY A 144 3.99 -19.89 10.91
N VAL A 145 4.39 -19.04 11.88
CA VAL A 145 3.66 -18.88 13.15
C VAL A 145 2.40 -18.01 13.06
N GLN A 146 2.08 -17.49 11.88
CA GLN A 146 0.93 -16.64 11.62
C GLN A 146 0.92 -15.30 12.40
N ASP A 147 2.09 -14.76 12.77
CA ASP A 147 2.21 -13.40 13.32
C ASP A 147 2.23 -12.37 12.19
N PHE A 148 1.07 -12.21 11.54
CA PHE A 148 0.91 -11.29 10.42
C PHE A 148 1.09 -9.83 10.81
N ARG A 149 0.97 -9.48 12.10
CA ARG A 149 1.23 -8.11 12.55
C ARG A 149 2.71 -7.81 12.44
N ARG A 150 3.57 -8.60 13.07
CA ARG A 150 5.03 -8.41 12.99
C ARG A 150 5.55 -8.65 11.57
N PHE A 151 5.06 -9.68 10.88
CA PHE A 151 5.39 -9.96 9.48
C PHE A 151 5.15 -8.74 8.58
N ASN A 152 3.96 -8.11 8.68
CA ASN A 152 3.64 -6.95 7.86
C ASN A 152 4.46 -5.72 8.22
N HIS A 153 4.71 -5.47 9.52
CA HIS A 153 5.57 -4.35 9.93
C HIS A 153 6.99 -4.51 9.39
N VAL A 154 7.61 -5.68 9.59
CA VAL A 154 8.98 -5.98 9.15
C VAL A 154 9.14 -5.78 7.65
N LEU A 155 8.17 -6.23 6.84
CA LEU A 155 8.21 -6.08 5.38
C LEU A 155 8.04 -4.63 4.89
N LEU A 156 7.61 -3.70 5.73
CA LEU A 156 7.56 -2.26 5.39
C LEU A 156 8.80 -1.50 5.80
N VAL A 157 9.59 -2.01 6.76
CA VAL A 157 10.75 -1.30 7.30
C VAL A 157 11.76 -1.01 6.18
N ALA A 158 12.17 -2.02 5.42
CA ALA A 158 13.17 -1.85 4.37
C ALA A 158 12.74 -0.81 3.29
N PRO A 159 11.57 -0.92 2.62
CA PRO A 159 11.19 0.07 1.61
C PRO A 159 10.97 1.47 2.19
N ALA A 160 10.44 1.60 3.40
CA ALA A 160 10.28 2.90 4.05
C ALA A 160 11.63 3.53 4.41
N ALA A 161 12.54 2.73 4.98
CA ALA A 161 13.89 3.17 5.32
C ALA A 161 14.68 3.55 4.08
N THR A 162 14.63 2.73 3.01
CA THR A 162 15.28 3.07 1.73
C THR A 162 14.77 4.38 1.17
N LEU A 163 13.46 4.63 1.17
CA LEU A 163 12.92 5.90 0.69
C LEU A 163 13.43 7.08 1.52
N LEU A 164 13.33 7.00 2.85
CA LEU A 164 13.79 8.06 3.75
C LEU A 164 15.30 8.31 3.62
N LEU A 165 16.09 7.24 3.55
CA LEU A 165 17.54 7.33 3.36
C LEU A 165 17.89 7.86 1.98
N ALA A 166 17.15 7.53 0.92
CA ALA A 166 17.38 8.06 -0.41
C ALA A 166 17.09 9.56 -0.49
N VAL A 167 16.08 10.06 0.22
CA VAL A 167 15.87 11.52 0.38
C VAL A 167 17.12 12.16 0.99
N LEU A 168 17.73 11.53 2.00
CA LEU A 168 18.92 12.06 2.64
C LEU A 168 20.17 11.94 1.75
N THR A 169 20.50 10.75 1.27
CA THR A 169 21.76 10.50 0.57
C THR A 169 21.77 11.02 -0.86
N VAL A 170 20.64 10.95 -1.56
CA VAL A 170 20.56 11.32 -2.98
C VAL A 170 20.09 12.75 -3.15
N TRP A 171 19.08 13.19 -2.38
CA TRP A 171 18.52 14.53 -2.59
C TRP A 171 19.15 15.61 -1.70
N LEU A 172 19.47 15.29 -0.43
CA LEU A 172 20.09 16.27 0.48
C LEU A 172 21.62 16.33 0.32
N PHE A 173 22.29 15.19 0.17
CA PHE A 173 23.76 15.10 0.09
C PHE A 173 24.31 14.91 -1.34
N ASP A 174 23.43 14.78 -2.34
CA ASP A 174 23.80 14.65 -3.75
C ASP A 174 24.87 13.59 -4.06
N LEU A 175 24.83 12.46 -3.34
CA LEU A 175 25.81 11.37 -3.50
C LEU A 175 25.58 10.50 -4.76
N GLY A 176 24.70 10.94 -5.66
CA GLY A 176 24.37 10.25 -6.89
C GLY A 176 23.98 8.78 -6.70
N VAL A 177 24.43 7.93 -7.64
CA VAL A 177 24.12 6.49 -7.66
C VAL A 177 24.65 5.78 -6.41
N ALA A 178 25.83 6.16 -5.92
CA ALA A 178 26.40 5.60 -4.69
C ALA A 178 25.50 5.89 -3.49
N GLY A 179 24.96 7.11 -3.38
CA GLY A 179 23.97 7.48 -2.37
C GLY A 179 22.72 6.59 -2.41
N ALA A 180 22.21 6.30 -3.60
CA ALA A 180 21.02 5.46 -3.79
C ALA A 180 21.29 3.99 -3.39
N LEU A 181 22.46 3.46 -3.76
CA LEU A 181 22.89 2.10 -3.39
C LEU A 181 23.12 1.98 -1.89
N THR A 182 23.70 3.00 -1.25
CA THR A 182 23.86 3.07 0.20
C THR A 182 22.50 3.10 0.90
N ALA A 183 21.55 3.91 0.43
CA ALA A 183 20.19 3.95 0.97
C ALA A 183 19.47 2.60 0.85
N PHE A 184 19.67 1.89 -0.27
CA PHE A 184 19.12 0.56 -0.48
C PHE A 184 19.75 -0.47 0.46
N GLY A 185 21.07 -0.52 0.56
CA GLY A 185 21.80 -1.42 1.46
C GLY A 185 21.45 -1.18 2.93
N LEU A 186 21.46 0.07 3.39
CA LEU A 186 21.07 0.43 4.76
C LEU A 186 19.59 0.15 5.04
N GLY A 187 18.71 0.34 4.06
CA GLY A 187 17.30 -0.05 4.19
C GLY A 187 17.14 -1.56 4.41
N TYR A 188 17.86 -2.39 3.65
CA TYR A 188 17.90 -3.84 3.88
C TYR A 188 18.49 -4.21 5.25
N PHE A 189 19.57 -3.54 5.65
CA PHE A 189 20.18 -3.74 6.96
C PHE A 189 19.19 -3.43 8.10
N LEU A 190 18.50 -2.29 8.04
CA LEU A 190 17.46 -1.93 9.02
C LEU A 190 16.30 -2.93 8.99
N GLY A 191 15.85 -3.33 7.81
CA GLY A 191 14.85 -4.39 7.66
C GLY A 191 15.27 -5.69 8.35
N LEU A 192 16.54 -6.08 8.21
CA LEU A 192 17.10 -7.27 8.84
C LEU A 192 17.16 -7.15 10.36
N VAL A 193 17.62 -6.02 10.89
CA VAL A 193 17.63 -5.74 12.34
C VAL A 193 16.23 -5.89 12.94
N PHE A 194 15.22 -5.33 12.28
CA PHE A 194 13.82 -5.45 12.71
C PHE A 194 13.29 -6.88 12.57
N SER A 195 13.67 -7.62 11.52
CA SER A 195 13.34 -9.05 11.38
C SER A 195 13.89 -9.89 12.52
N ILE A 196 15.17 -9.72 12.85
CA ILE A 196 15.83 -10.43 13.94
C ILE A 196 15.13 -10.08 15.27
N TYR A 197 14.87 -8.79 15.49
CA TYR A 197 14.14 -8.32 16.67
C TYR A 197 12.75 -8.94 16.79
N ALA A 198 12.00 -9.05 15.68
CA ALA A 198 10.68 -9.64 15.68
C ALA A 198 10.74 -11.16 15.96
N VAL A 199 11.64 -11.87 15.29
CA VAL A 199 11.80 -13.33 15.42
C VAL A 199 12.31 -13.73 16.80
N ARG A 200 13.11 -12.90 17.49
CA ARG A 200 13.67 -13.22 18.82
C ARG A 200 12.61 -13.67 19.83
N THR A 201 11.41 -13.11 19.73
CA THR A 201 10.29 -13.43 20.64
C THR A 201 9.82 -14.88 20.55
N TYR A 202 10.18 -15.58 19.48
CA TYR A 202 9.87 -17.00 19.23
C TYR A 202 11.07 -17.93 19.42
N LEU A 203 12.25 -17.42 19.78
CA LEU A 203 13.47 -18.22 19.95
C LEU A 203 13.61 -18.82 21.36
N HIS A 204 12.76 -18.43 22.30
CA HIS A 204 12.79 -18.94 23.68
C HIS A 204 12.07 -20.29 23.84
N ASP A 205 11.16 -20.62 22.92
CA ASP A 205 10.40 -21.88 22.96
C ASP A 205 11.26 -23.03 22.42
N LYS A 206 11.95 -23.71 23.34
CA LYS A 206 12.67 -24.96 23.09
C LYS A 206 11.73 -26.18 23.16
N SER A 207 10.48 -26.03 23.60
CA SER A 207 9.67 -27.11 24.19
C SER A 207 8.83 -27.90 23.18
N LYS A 208 9.19 -27.89 21.89
CA LYS A 208 8.59 -28.79 20.88
C LYS A 208 9.68 -29.45 20.05
N SER A 209 9.75 -30.78 20.23
CA SER A 209 10.48 -31.79 19.47
C SER A 209 12.00 -31.64 19.38
N THR A 210 12.72 -32.71 19.71
CA THR A 210 13.99 -33.02 19.05
C THR A 210 13.81 -32.76 17.55
N PRO A 211 14.69 -31.98 16.90
CA PRO A 211 14.56 -31.73 15.48
C PRO A 211 14.56 -33.07 14.76
N PRO A 212 13.69 -33.29 13.75
CA PRO A 212 13.81 -34.48 12.93
C PRO A 212 15.25 -34.53 12.38
N PRO A 213 15.88 -35.72 12.32
CA PRO A 213 17.32 -35.86 12.03
C PRO A 213 17.78 -35.11 10.78
N ASP A 214 16.86 -34.88 9.83
CA ASP A 214 17.11 -34.22 8.56
C ASP A 214 16.10 -33.10 8.21
N TYR A 215 15.90 -32.12 9.10
CA TYR A 215 15.07 -30.95 8.74
C TYR A 215 15.64 -30.15 7.55
N ALA A 216 16.96 -30.12 7.39
CA ALA A 216 17.61 -29.43 6.27
C ALA A 216 17.29 -30.10 4.93
N GLY A 217 17.42 -31.42 4.82
CA GLY A 217 17.03 -32.18 3.63
C GLY A 217 15.53 -32.12 3.37
N GLN A 218 14.68 -32.11 4.41
CA GLN A 218 13.24 -31.85 4.25
C GLN A 218 12.94 -30.46 3.67
N CYS A 219 13.63 -29.43 4.14
CA CYS A 219 13.50 -28.07 3.60
C CYS A 219 13.87 -28.02 2.12
N ILE A 220 14.98 -28.66 1.75
CA ILE A 220 15.44 -28.71 0.35
C ILE A 220 14.46 -29.55 -0.49
N GLY A 221 14.07 -30.74 -0.04
CA GLY A 221 13.19 -31.64 -0.77
C GLY A 221 11.79 -31.09 -1.04
N TYR A 222 11.20 -30.40 -0.06
CA TYR A 222 9.95 -29.65 -0.24
C TYR A 222 10.20 -28.37 -1.04
N GLY A 223 11.23 -27.61 -0.66
CA GLY A 223 11.55 -26.28 -1.17
C GLY A 223 11.82 -26.29 -2.66
N TRP A 224 12.68 -27.19 -3.17
CA TRP A 224 13.04 -27.22 -4.58
C TRP A 224 11.82 -27.45 -5.48
N LYS A 225 10.86 -28.29 -5.08
CA LYS A 225 9.61 -28.54 -5.83
C LYS A 225 8.76 -27.27 -5.89
N ALA A 226 8.60 -26.59 -4.76
CA ALA A 226 7.88 -25.32 -4.70
C ALA A 226 8.61 -24.23 -5.52
N HIS A 227 9.93 -24.23 -5.47
CA HIS A 227 10.79 -23.27 -6.16
C HIS A 227 10.72 -23.46 -7.68
N LEU A 228 10.84 -24.69 -8.17
CA LEU A 228 10.72 -24.99 -9.60
C LEU A 228 9.32 -24.64 -10.12
N SER A 229 8.26 -24.91 -9.34
CA SER A 229 6.91 -24.47 -9.67
C SER A 229 6.82 -22.93 -9.82
N ASN A 230 7.47 -22.17 -8.94
CA ASN A 230 7.52 -20.71 -9.03
C ASN A 230 8.31 -20.23 -10.26
N ILE A 231 9.45 -20.87 -10.59
CA ILE A 231 10.22 -20.57 -11.80
C ILE A 231 9.38 -20.81 -13.05
N LEU A 232 8.74 -21.98 -13.17
CA LEU A 232 7.88 -22.30 -14.30
C LEU A 232 6.71 -21.33 -14.43
N THR A 233 6.13 -20.94 -13.29
CA THR A 233 5.07 -19.93 -13.23
C THR A 233 5.58 -18.56 -13.69
N PHE A 234 6.81 -18.17 -13.34
CA PHE A 234 7.43 -16.94 -13.82
C PHE A 234 7.69 -16.96 -15.33
N ILE A 235 8.24 -18.06 -15.85
CA ILE A 235 8.43 -18.27 -17.30
C ILE A 235 7.08 -18.08 -18.00
N ASN A 236 6.03 -18.73 -17.49
CA ASN A 236 4.69 -18.61 -18.02
C ASN A 236 4.16 -17.17 -18.09
N TYR A 237 4.53 -16.29 -17.15
CA TYR A 237 4.12 -14.88 -17.14
C TYR A 237 4.93 -13.96 -18.06
N ARG A 238 5.97 -14.49 -18.70
CA ARG A 238 6.91 -13.71 -19.52
C ARG A 238 7.04 -14.23 -20.94
N THR A 239 6.77 -15.52 -21.18
CA THR A 239 6.81 -16.15 -22.51
C THR A 239 5.99 -15.39 -23.55
N ASP A 240 4.79 -14.93 -23.19
CA ASP A 240 3.90 -14.17 -24.07
C ASP A 240 4.53 -12.86 -24.55
N ILE A 241 5.17 -12.10 -23.67
CA ILE A 241 5.88 -10.86 -24.03
C ILE A 241 7.00 -11.14 -25.04
N TYR A 242 7.78 -12.20 -24.83
CA TYR A 242 8.83 -12.60 -25.78
C TYR A 242 8.25 -13.00 -27.14
N LEU A 243 7.17 -13.79 -27.16
CA LEU A 243 6.53 -14.25 -28.40
C LEU A 243 5.84 -13.11 -29.15
N VAL A 244 5.22 -12.14 -28.46
CA VAL A 244 4.67 -10.93 -29.09
C VAL A 244 5.76 -10.16 -29.84
N ASN A 245 6.96 -10.06 -29.25
CA ASN A 245 8.09 -9.40 -29.90
C ASN A 245 8.57 -10.14 -31.14
N LEU A 246 8.61 -11.47 -31.08
CA LEU A 246 9.06 -12.33 -32.19
C LEU A 246 8.07 -12.33 -33.36
N PHE A 247 6.76 -12.42 -33.10
CA PHE A 247 5.75 -12.52 -34.16
C PHE A 247 5.24 -11.18 -34.69
N LEU A 248 5.29 -10.12 -33.87
CA LEU A 248 4.86 -8.79 -34.27
C LEU A 248 6.07 -7.87 -34.42
N ASN A 249 6.37 -7.06 -33.40
CA ASN A 249 7.53 -6.17 -33.32
C ASN A 249 7.61 -5.52 -31.93
N PRO A 250 8.72 -4.81 -31.60
CA PRO A 250 8.88 -4.15 -30.31
C PRO A 250 7.78 -3.12 -29.96
N ALA A 251 7.14 -2.48 -30.94
CA ALA A 251 6.08 -1.50 -30.66
C ALA A 251 4.84 -2.18 -30.07
N PHE A 252 4.39 -3.30 -30.66
CA PHE A 252 3.29 -4.09 -30.11
C PHE A 252 3.64 -4.72 -28.76
N THR A 253 4.89 -5.14 -28.57
CA THR A 253 5.38 -5.61 -27.26
C THR A 253 5.22 -4.54 -26.20
N GLY A 254 5.63 -3.30 -26.50
CA GLY A 254 5.48 -2.16 -25.59
C GLY A 254 4.02 -1.90 -25.19
N ILE A 255 3.08 -1.98 -26.14
CA ILE A 255 1.65 -1.84 -25.88
C ILE A 255 1.13 -3.00 -25.01
N TYR A 256 1.50 -4.24 -25.33
CA TYR A 256 1.08 -5.42 -24.59
C TYR A 256 1.59 -5.40 -23.14
N VAL A 257 2.84 -4.99 -22.93
CA VAL A 257 3.43 -4.86 -21.58
C VAL A 257 2.62 -3.92 -20.68
N ILE A 258 2.05 -2.83 -21.21
CA ILE A 258 1.16 -1.95 -20.43
C ILE A 258 -0.08 -2.72 -19.94
N ALA A 259 -0.72 -3.49 -20.83
CA ALA A 259 -1.87 -4.30 -20.48
C ALA A 259 -1.54 -5.32 -19.37
N VAL A 260 -0.43 -6.05 -19.54
CA VAL A 260 0.06 -7.04 -18.56
C VAL A 260 0.37 -6.37 -17.23
N GLN A 261 1.10 -5.26 -17.22
CA GLN A 261 1.47 -4.57 -15.98
C GLN A 261 0.25 -4.11 -15.20
N ILE A 262 -0.78 -3.57 -15.86
CA ILE A 262 -2.03 -3.16 -15.18
C ILE A 262 -2.78 -4.39 -14.67
N ALA A 263 -2.94 -5.43 -15.50
CA ALA A 263 -3.65 -6.66 -15.14
C ALA A 263 -3.00 -7.38 -13.95
N GLU A 264 -1.67 -7.54 -13.96
CA GLU A 264 -0.91 -8.23 -12.91
C GLU A 264 -1.00 -7.50 -11.56
N ARG A 265 -1.26 -6.18 -11.51
CA ARG A 265 -1.44 -5.47 -10.22
C ARG A 265 -2.62 -6.03 -9.42
N LEU A 266 -3.66 -6.53 -10.07
CA LEU A 266 -4.79 -7.17 -9.39
C LEU A 266 -4.38 -8.46 -8.65
N TRP A 267 -3.25 -9.09 -8.99
CA TRP A 267 -2.75 -10.25 -8.25
C TRP A 267 -2.47 -9.98 -6.79
N MET A 268 -2.22 -8.73 -6.40
CA MET A 268 -2.00 -8.38 -4.99
C MET A 268 -3.15 -8.84 -4.09
N LEU A 269 -4.38 -8.83 -4.62
CA LEU A 269 -5.56 -9.35 -3.91
C LEU A 269 -5.35 -10.82 -3.55
N SER A 270 -5.13 -11.67 -4.55
CA SER A 270 -4.92 -13.11 -4.30
C SER A 270 -3.63 -13.40 -3.55
N GLN A 271 -2.57 -12.63 -3.77
CA GLN A 271 -1.29 -12.80 -3.09
C GLN A 271 -1.44 -12.55 -1.58
N SER A 272 -2.21 -11.52 -1.18
CA SER A 272 -2.49 -11.27 0.24
C SER A 272 -3.20 -12.45 0.92
N VAL A 273 -4.15 -13.07 0.22
CA VAL A 273 -4.84 -14.29 0.67
C VAL A 273 -3.89 -15.46 0.77
N SER A 274 -3.10 -15.71 -0.27
CA SER A 274 -2.12 -16.81 -0.34
C SER A 274 -1.10 -16.76 0.79
N THR A 275 -0.57 -15.57 1.09
CA THR A 275 0.39 -15.37 2.19
C THR A 275 -0.19 -15.79 3.54
N VAL A 276 -1.49 -15.58 3.76
CA VAL A 276 -2.15 -15.87 5.05
C VAL A 276 -2.68 -17.30 5.12
N ILE A 277 -3.18 -17.83 4.00
CA ILE A 277 -3.89 -19.11 4.01
C ILE A 277 -2.96 -20.32 4.10
N LEU A 278 -1.78 -20.29 3.49
CA LEU A 278 -0.83 -21.41 3.52
C LEU A 278 -0.54 -21.91 4.95
N PRO A 279 -0.01 -21.09 5.88
CA PRO A 279 0.28 -21.57 7.23
C PRO A 279 -0.98 -21.99 7.98
N ARG A 280 -2.14 -21.35 7.70
CA ARG A 280 -3.42 -21.70 8.32
C ARG A 280 -3.92 -23.06 7.84
N LEU A 281 -3.80 -23.39 6.56
CA LEU A 281 -4.17 -24.71 6.04
C LEU A 281 -3.19 -25.80 6.49
N SER A 282 -1.92 -25.46 6.69
CA SER A 282 -0.93 -26.38 7.26
C SER A 282 -1.24 -26.70 8.74
N GLU A 283 -1.69 -25.72 9.52
CA GLU A 283 -2.14 -25.92 10.90
C GLU A 283 -3.30 -26.92 10.97
N LEU A 284 -4.25 -26.83 10.03
CA LEU A 284 -5.43 -27.70 9.94
C LEU A 284 -5.15 -29.13 9.42
N HIS A 285 -3.90 -29.58 9.36
CA HIS A 285 -3.55 -30.93 8.89
C HIS A 285 -4.21 -32.08 9.68
N ARG A 286 -4.66 -31.84 10.92
CA ARG A 286 -5.42 -32.80 11.75
C ARG A 286 -6.93 -32.59 11.70
N ASP A 287 -7.39 -31.47 11.14
CA ASP A 287 -8.80 -31.08 11.05
C ASP A 287 -9.19 -30.91 9.59
N GLU A 288 -9.30 -32.05 8.91
CA GLU A 288 -9.57 -32.09 7.48
C GLU A 288 -10.97 -31.54 7.15
N GLU A 289 -11.97 -31.69 8.05
CA GLU A 289 -13.30 -31.12 7.83
C GLU A 289 -13.28 -29.60 7.74
N THR A 290 -12.62 -28.93 8.69
CA THR A 290 -12.48 -27.47 8.68
C THR A 290 -11.69 -27.02 7.45
N ARG A 291 -10.63 -27.75 7.08
CA ARG A 291 -9.85 -27.44 5.88
C ARG A 291 -10.69 -27.55 4.60
N LYS A 292 -11.45 -28.64 4.45
CA LYS A 292 -12.38 -28.87 3.33
C LYS A 292 -13.43 -27.78 3.20
N ARG A 293 -13.87 -27.18 4.29
CA ARG A 293 -14.83 -26.05 4.27
C ARG A 293 -14.14 -24.71 3.97
N LEU A 294 -12.96 -24.49 4.52
CA LEU A 294 -12.25 -23.21 4.44
C LEU A 294 -11.74 -22.89 3.04
N THR A 295 -11.05 -23.84 2.40
CA THR A 295 -10.41 -23.62 1.08
C THR A 295 -11.41 -23.17 0.01
N PRO A 296 -12.58 -23.82 -0.17
CA PRO A 296 -13.59 -23.40 -1.13
C PRO A 296 -14.15 -22.00 -0.88
N ILE A 297 -14.46 -21.69 0.40
CA ILE A 297 -15.00 -20.37 0.77
C ILE A 297 -13.99 -19.30 0.35
N VAL A 298 -12.73 -19.45 0.74
CA VAL A 298 -11.70 -18.45 0.43
C VAL A 298 -11.45 -18.35 -1.08
N ALA A 299 -11.45 -19.49 -1.80
CA ALA A 299 -11.27 -19.53 -3.25
C ALA A 299 -12.41 -18.79 -3.99
N ARG A 300 -13.67 -19.01 -3.59
CA ARG A 300 -14.83 -18.32 -4.18
C ARG A 300 -14.79 -16.82 -3.90
N TRP A 301 -14.54 -16.41 -2.66
CA TRP A 301 -14.49 -15.00 -2.30
C TRP A 301 -13.38 -14.25 -3.02
N ILE A 302 -12.18 -14.83 -3.11
CA ILE A 302 -11.11 -14.15 -3.84
C ILE A 302 -11.40 -14.09 -5.35
N PHE A 303 -12.02 -15.13 -5.91
CA PHE A 303 -12.46 -15.12 -7.30
C PHE A 303 -13.47 -13.99 -7.53
N MET A 304 -14.52 -13.89 -6.69
CA MET A 304 -15.53 -12.85 -6.80
C MET A 304 -14.96 -11.44 -6.63
N VAL A 305 -14.10 -11.22 -5.63
CA VAL A 305 -13.45 -9.93 -5.40
C VAL A 305 -12.56 -9.55 -6.59
N THR A 306 -11.81 -10.50 -7.16
CA THR A 306 -11.01 -10.25 -8.36
C THR A 306 -11.89 -10.00 -9.59
N VAL A 307 -13.01 -10.69 -9.76
CA VAL A 307 -13.98 -10.43 -10.85
C VAL A 307 -14.56 -9.02 -10.73
N VAL A 308 -14.96 -8.58 -9.53
CA VAL A 308 -15.48 -7.22 -9.32
C VAL A 308 -14.40 -6.17 -9.57
N ALA A 309 -13.18 -6.37 -9.07
CA ALA A 309 -12.06 -5.47 -9.31
C ALA A 309 -11.67 -5.42 -10.79
N GLY A 310 -11.66 -6.56 -11.47
CA GLY A 310 -11.42 -6.67 -12.90
C GLY A 310 -12.50 -6.02 -13.73
N GLY A 311 -13.79 -6.26 -13.42
CA GLY A 311 -14.91 -5.60 -14.09
C GLY A 311 -14.88 -4.08 -13.90
N THR A 312 -14.55 -3.60 -12.70
CA THR A 312 -14.35 -2.17 -12.46
C THR A 312 -13.21 -1.62 -13.32
N LEU A 313 -12.07 -2.32 -13.36
CA LEU A 313 -10.94 -1.93 -14.19
C LEU A 313 -11.29 -1.96 -15.69
N ALA A 314 -12.10 -2.92 -16.14
CA ALA A 314 -12.57 -3.01 -17.52
C ALA A 314 -13.39 -1.79 -17.93
N LEU A 315 -14.31 -1.31 -17.07
CA LEU A 315 -15.12 -0.12 -17.31
C LEU A 315 -14.25 1.14 -17.51
N PHE A 316 -13.14 1.22 -16.78
CA PHE A 316 -12.23 2.36 -16.85
C PHE A 316 -10.97 2.11 -17.69
N ALA A 317 -10.83 0.97 -18.36
CA ALA A 317 -9.57 0.56 -19.00
C ALA A 317 -9.09 1.60 -20.03
N SER A 318 -9.96 1.95 -21.00
CA SER A 318 -9.64 2.93 -22.04
C SER A 318 -9.37 4.34 -21.51
N PRO A 319 -10.22 4.96 -20.66
CA PRO A 319 -9.93 6.29 -20.13
C PRO A 319 -8.71 6.30 -19.21
N LEU A 320 -8.50 5.24 -18.42
CA LEU A 320 -7.33 5.09 -17.56
C LEU A 320 -6.05 5.00 -18.39
N ILE A 321 -6.01 4.14 -19.41
CA ILE A 321 -4.82 3.98 -20.26
C ILE A 321 -4.54 5.26 -21.06
N LYS A 322 -5.58 5.89 -21.62
CA LYS A 322 -5.42 7.16 -22.33
C LYS A 322 -4.90 8.27 -21.42
N LEU A 323 -5.40 8.35 -20.18
CA LEU A 323 -4.97 9.33 -19.19
C LEU A 323 -3.52 9.10 -18.73
N LEU A 324 -3.17 7.85 -18.45
CA LEU A 324 -1.86 7.49 -17.89
C LEU A 324 -0.74 7.39 -18.94
N PHE A 325 -1.05 6.88 -20.12
CA PHE A 325 -0.05 6.53 -21.15
C PHE A 325 -0.25 7.27 -22.48
N GLY A 326 -1.40 7.91 -22.70
CA GLY A 326 -1.72 8.63 -23.93
C GLY A 326 -2.42 7.78 -24.98
N ALA A 327 -2.88 8.44 -26.06
CA ALA A 327 -3.72 7.81 -27.09
C ALA A 327 -3.04 6.68 -27.87
N LYS A 328 -1.70 6.70 -27.99
CA LYS A 328 -0.93 5.68 -28.73
C LYS A 328 -0.97 4.29 -28.07
N TYR A 329 -1.28 4.21 -26.78
CA TYR A 329 -1.37 2.96 -26.03
C TYR A 329 -2.79 2.42 -25.92
N LEU A 330 -3.77 3.04 -26.56
CA LEU A 330 -5.17 2.68 -26.40
C LEU A 330 -5.47 1.22 -26.82
N ALA A 331 -4.68 0.66 -27.74
CA ALA A 331 -4.73 -0.76 -28.10
C ALA A 331 -4.44 -1.71 -26.91
N ALA A 332 -3.72 -1.25 -25.88
CA ALA A 332 -3.49 -2.02 -24.65
C ALA A 332 -4.80 -2.27 -23.88
N ALA A 333 -5.82 -1.42 -24.06
CA ALA A 333 -7.13 -1.63 -23.42
C ALA A 333 -7.77 -2.95 -23.89
N GLY A 334 -7.68 -3.27 -25.18
CA GLY A 334 -8.19 -4.54 -25.72
C GLY A 334 -7.50 -5.75 -25.11
N ALA A 335 -6.16 -5.75 -25.09
CA ALA A 335 -5.38 -6.82 -24.47
C ALA A 335 -5.65 -6.94 -22.97
N LEU A 336 -5.82 -5.80 -22.27
CA LEU A 336 -6.18 -5.78 -20.85
C LEU A 336 -7.51 -6.49 -20.62
N LEU A 337 -8.55 -6.18 -21.41
CA LEU A 337 -9.85 -6.85 -21.30
C LEU A 337 -9.74 -8.37 -21.45
N TRP A 338 -8.92 -8.86 -22.39
CA TRP A 338 -8.69 -10.29 -22.58
C TRP A 338 -7.93 -10.95 -21.43
N LEU A 339 -7.07 -10.22 -20.71
CA LEU A 339 -6.33 -10.74 -19.55
C LEU A 339 -7.20 -10.88 -18.29
N LEU A 340 -8.17 -9.98 -18.09
CA LEU A 340 -8.92 -9.88 -16.83
C LEU A 340 -9.64 -11.17 -16.40
N PRO A 341 -10.30 -11.94 -17.29
CA PRO A 341 -10.86 -13.25 -16.92
C PRO A 341 -9.79 -14.21 -16.40
N GLY A 342 -8.64 -14.27 -17.06
CA GLY A 342 -7.49 -15.07 -16.63
C GLY A 342 -7.00 -14.66 -15.24
N ILE A 343 -6.97 -13.36 -14.92
CA ILE A 343 -6.59 -12.85 -13.60
C ILE A 343 -7.53 -13.34 -12.48
N ALA A 344 -8.83 -13.47 -12.78
CA ALA A 344 -9.79 -14.07 -11.85
C ALA A 344 -9.52 -15.57 -11.64
N PHE A 345 -9.35 -16.33 -12.73
CA PHE A 345 -9.06 -17.76 -12.65
C PHE A 345 -7.74 -18.07 -11.96
N THR A 346 -6.67 -17.31 -12.23
CA THR A 346 -5.40 -17.50 -11.53
C THR A 346 -5.52 -17.18 -10.04
N SER A 347 -6.32 -16.17 -9.65
CA SER A 347 -6.61 -15.85 -8.24
C SER A 347 -7.29 -17.02 -7.51
N PHE A 348 -8.27 -17.65 -8.15
CA PHE A 348 -8.90 -18.88 -7.66
C PHE A 348 -7.89 -20.04 -7.55
N SER A 349 -7.14 -20.28 -8.64
CA SER A 349 -6.14 -21.36 -8.71
C SER A 349 -5.05 -21.22 -7.64
N ARG A 350 -4.70 -19.98 -7.26
CA ARG A 350 -3.65 -19.71 -6.29
C ARG A 350 -4.06 -20.14 -4.88
N VAL A 351 -5.33 -20.02 -4.51
CA VAL A 351 -5.84 -20.53 -3.23
C VAL A 351 -5.74 -22.06 -3.19
N LEU A 352 -6.17 -22.73 -4.27
CA LEU A 352 -6.07 -24.18 -4.39
C LEU A 352 -4.62 -24.66 -4.37
N ALA A 353 -3.71 -23.93 -5.03
CA ALA A 353 -2.28 -24.23 -5.01
C ALA A 353 -1.70 -24.20 -3.58
N ASN A 354 -2.16 -23.27 -2.74
CA ASN A 354 -1.74 -23.21 -1.34
C ASN A 354 -2.32 -24.38 -0.52
N ASP A 355 -3.51 -24.88 -0.84
CA ASP A 355 -4.05 -26.09 -0.22
C ASP A 355 -3.24 -27.34 -0.60
N LEU A 356 -2.89 -27.51 -1.89
CA LEU A 356 -2.00 -28.58 -2.35
C LEU A 356 -0.63 -28.51 -1.65
N ALA A 357 -0.06 -27.30 -1.54
CA ALA A 357 1.19 -27.08 -0.82
C ALA A 357 1.05 -27.41 0.68
N ALA A 358 -0.05 -26.99 1.32
CA ALA A 358 -0.37 -27.27 2.73
C ALA A 358 -0.67 -28.76 2.99
N ARG A 359 -0.97 -29.55 1.95
CA ARG A 359 -1.06 -31.02 1.98
C ARG A 359 0.29 -31.72 1.90
N GLY A 360 1.39 -30.98 1.76
CA GLY A 360 2.69 -31.58 1.51
C GLY A 360 2.91 -31.98 0.06
N ARG A 361 2.10 -31.46 -0.88
CA ARG A 361 2.13 -31.81 -2.31
C ARG A 361 2.51 -30.64 -3.24
N PRO A 362 3.65 -29.95 -3.01
CA PRO A 362 4.11 -28.90 -3.92
C PRO A 362 4.54 -29.46 -5.30
N ASP A 363 4.84 -30.75 -5.39
CA ASP A 363 5.08 -31.48 -6.65
C ASP A 363 3.92 -31.33 -7.64
N LEU A 364 2.67 -31.37 -7.16
CA LEU A 364 1.50 -31.24 -8.02
C LEU A 364 1.38 -29.84 -8.62
N ASN A 365 1.80 -28.81 -7.88
CA ASN A 365 1.89 -27.45 -8.42
C ASN A 365 3.00 -27.35 -9.48
N MET A 366 4.11 -28.06 -9.31
CA MET A 366 5.21 -28.11 -10.28
C MET A 366 4.75 -28.78 -11.58
N TYR A 367 4.12 -29.96 -11.51
CA TYR A 367 3.61 -30.65 -12.70
C TYR A 367 2.53 -29.85 -13.43
N ALA A 368 1.60 -29.23 -12.69
CA ALA A 368 0.61 -28.34 -13.28
C ALA A 368 1.27 -27.14 -13.99
N ALA A 369 2.32 -26.56 -13.41
CA ALA A 369 3.05 -25.45 -14.03
C ALA A 369 3.74 -25.88 -15.33
N CYS A 370 4.33 -27.08 -15.41
CA CYS A 370 4.90 -27.61 -16.66
C CYS A 370 3.86 -27.66 -17.78
N LEU A 371 2.69 -28.26 -17.49
CA LEU A 371 1.59 -28.34 -18.46
C LEU A 371 1.13 -26.94 -18.91
N VAL A 372 0.99 -26.02 -17.97
CA VAL A 372 0.52 -24.65 -18.24
C VAL A 372 1.49 -23.89 -19.14
N VAL A 373 2.81 -24.02 -18.94
CA VAL A 373 3.82 -23.43 -19.82
C VAL A 373 3.68 -23.96 -21.25
N ILE A 374 3.53 -25.28 -21.40
CA ILE A 374 3.36 -25.91 -22.73
C ILE A 374 2.10 -25.39 -23.42
N VAL A 375 0.96 -25.39 -22.71
CA VAL A 375 -0.31 -24.86 -23.24
C VAL A 375 -0.16 -23.39 -23.62
N ASN A 376 0.50 -22.59 -22.80
CA ASN A 376 0.70 -21.16 -23.07
C ASN A 376 1.55 -20.93 -24.32
N VAL A 377 2.68 -21.64 -24.46
CA VAL A 377 3.54 -21.53 -25.65
C VAL A 377 2.77 -21.90 -26.91
N ILE A 378 2.05 -23.04 -26.91
CA ILE A 378 1.27 -23.50 -28.05
C ILE A 378 0.17 -22.48 -28.39
N ALA A 379 -0.58 -22.01 -27.39
CA ALA A 379 -1.65 -21.03 -27.58
C ALA A 379 -1.11 -19.72 -28.16
N ASN A 380 0.05 -19.24 -27.71
CA ASN A 380 0.67 -18.03 -28.26
C ASN A 380 1.10 -18.21 -29.73
N ILE A 381 1.74 -19.33 -30.08
CA ILE A 381 2.15 -19.63 -31.47
C ILE A 381 0.93 -19.64 -32.41
N VAL A 382 -0.22 -20.12 -31.92
CA VAL A 382 -1.46 -20.19 -32.70
C VAL A 382 -2.19 -18.84 -32.76
N LEU A 383 -2.29 -18.12 -31.64
CA LEU A 383 -3.20 -16.97 -31.51
C LEU A 383 -2.54 -15.64 -31.86
N ILE A 384 -1.25 -15.44 -31.59
CA ILE A 384 -0.57 -14.17 -31.89
C ILE A 384 -0.62 -13.85 -33.40
N PRO A 385 -0.32 -14.78 -34.32
CA PRO A 385 -0.39 -14.46 -35.75
C PRO A 385 -1.79 -14.08 -36.24
N ARG A 386 -2.85 -14.53 -35.55
CA ARG A 386 -4.25 -14.29 -35.94
C ARG A 386 -4.86 -13.05 -35.30
N MET A 387 -4.50 -12.74 -34.06
CA MET A 387 -5.15 -11.72 -33.24
C MET A 387 -4.18 -10.68 -32.66
N GLY A 388 -2.90 -10.75 -33.02
CA GLY A 388 -1.85 -9.88 -32.50
C GLY A 388 -1.74 -9.95 -30.97
N ILE A 389 -1.62 -8.79 -30.33
CA ILE A 389 -1.50 -8.66 -28.86
C ILE A 389 -2.73 -9.18 -28.10
N ASN A 390 -3.91 -9.17 -28.72
CA ASN A 390 -5.11 -9.76 -28.14
C ASN A 390 -5.03 -11.29 -28.15
N GLY A 391 -4.33 -11.86 -29.14
CA GLY A 391 -4.02 -13.29 -29.19
C GLY A 391 -3.10 -13.72 -28.06
N ALA A 392 -2.07 -12.93 -27.74
CA ALA A 392 -1.21 -13.16 -26.57
C ALA A 392 -2.00 -13.09 -25.26
N ALA A 393 -2.83 -12.06 -25.10
CA ALA A 393 -3.69 -11.91 -23.93
C ALA A 393 -4.65 -13.11 -23.76
N LEU A 394 -5.26 -13.57 -24.85
CA LEU A 394 -6.13 -14.74 -24.86
C LEU A 394 -5.37 -16.03 -24.53
N ALA A 395 -4.16 -16.22 -25.09
CA ALA A 395 -3.30 -17.36 -24.79
C ALA A 395 -2.97 -17.43 -23.29
N THR A 396 -2.61 -16.29 -22.69
CA THR A 396 -2.34 -16.17 -21.25
C THR A 396 -3.60 -16.48 -20.43
N THR A 397 -4.78 -16.00 -20.84
CA THR A 397 -6.05 -16.32 -20.18
C THR A 397 -6.42 -17.80 -20.29
N ILE A 398 -6.18 -18.45 -21.44
CA ILE A 398 -6.35 -19.89 -21.63
C ILE A 398 -5.42 -20.64 -20.66
N ALA A 399 -4.15 -20.29 -20.60
CA ALA A 399 -3.17 -20.90 -19.71
C ALA A 399 -3.58 -20.79 -18.23
N TYR A 400 -4.05 -19.62 -17.80
CA TYR A 400 -4.55 -19.41 -16.43
C TYR A 400 -5.82 -20.19 -16.13
N THR A 401 -6.71 -20.32 -17.12
CA THR A 401 -7.94 -21.11 -17.01
C THR A 401 -7.62 -22.60 -16.88
N VAL A 402 -6.73 -23.12 -17.72
CA VAL A 402 -6.24 -24.51 -17.63
C VAL A 402 -5.58 -24.77 -16.27
N ASN A 403 -4.75 -23.85 -15.78
CA ASN A 403 -4.16 -23.96 -14.44
C ASN A 403 -5.22 -24.06 -13.33
N ALA A 404 -6.27 -23.24 -13.43
CA ALA A 404 -7.38 -23.25 -12.48
C ALA A 404 -8.15 -24.57 -12.54
N VAL A 405 -8.47 -25.08 -13.73
CA VAL A 405 -9.18 -26.36 -13.93
C VAL A 405 -8.37 -27.54 -13.41
N VAL A 406 -7.07 -27.60 -13.74
CA VAL A 406 -6.18 -28.68 -13.27
C VAL A 406 -6.09 -28.67 -11.74
N LYS A 407 -5.84 -27.51 -11.13
CA LYS A 407 -5.76 -27.41 -9.67
C LYS A 407 -7.09 -27.66 -8.98
N PHE A 408 -8.20 -27.28 -9.62
CA PHE A 408 -9.54 -27.59 -9.15
C PHE A 408 -9.78 -29.09 -9.08
N TYR A 409 -9.46 -29.81 -10.16
CA TYR A 409 -9.54 -31.27 -10.19
C TYR A 409 -8.62 -31.94 -9.16
N LEU A 410 -7.34 -31.53 -9.09
CA LEU A 410 -6.39 -32.07 -8.13
C LEU A 410 -6.83 -31.83 -6.68
N TYR A 411 -7.34 -30.63 -6.39
CA TYR A 411 -7.90 -30.31 -5.08
C TYR A 411 -9.10 -31.19 -4.74
N ALA A 412 -10.08 -31.33 -5.64
CA ALA A 412 -11.28 -32.14 -5.41
C ALA A 412 -10.90 -33.61 -5.16
N ARG A 413 -9.96 -34.16 -5.95
CA ARG A 413 -9.48 -35.53 -5.79
C ARG A 413 -8.78 -35.77 -4.45
N LEU A 414 -7.96 -34.82 -3.98
CA LEU A 414 -7.20 -34.96 -2.74
C LEU A 414 -8.01 -34.61 -1.48
N SER A 415 -8.93 -33.67 -1.59
CA SER A 415 -9.80 -33.28 -0.48
C SER A 415 -11.01 -34.21 -0.36
N GLY A 416 -11.39 -34.93 -1.43
CA GLY A 416 -12.65 -35.67 -1.48
C GLY A 416 -13.88 -34.77 -1.46
N ASN A 417 -13.72 -33.45 -1.62
CA ASN A 417 -14.86 -32.56 -1.80
C ASN A 417 -15.47 -32.79 -3.18
N PRO A 418 -16.81 -32.92 -3.29
CA PRO A 418 -17.46 -32.96 -4.58
C PRO A 418 -17.26 -31.63 -5.30
N LEU A 419 -17.05 -31.68 -6.62
CA LEU A 419 -16.72 -30.51 -7.45
C LEU A 419 -17.71 -29.36 -7.25
N TRP A 420 -19.01 -29.67 -7.13
CA TRP A 420 -20.04 -28.66 -6.94
C TRP A 420 -19.88 -27.88 -5.64
N GLN A 421 -19.39 -28.48 -4.54
CA GLN A 421 -19.22 -27.76 -3.26
C GLN A 421 -18.11 -26.71 -3.30
N VAL A 422 -17.18 -26.86 -4.24
CA VAL A 422 -16.08 -25.91 -4.40
C VAL A 422 -16.55 -24.63 -5.09
N ILE A 423 -17.43 -24.77 -6.08
CA ILE A 423 -17.90 -23.65 -6.92
C ILE A 423 -19.22 -23.08 -6.39
N ALA A 424 -20.11 -23.91 -5.86
CA ALA A 424 -21.45 -23.49 -5.44
C ALA A 424 -21.41 -22.54 -4.24
N PHE A 425 -22.26 -21.52 -4.31
CA PHE A 425 -22.43 -20.54 -3.24
C PHE A 425 -23.08 -21.19 -2.01
N SER A 426 -22.37 -21.19 -0.89
CA SER A 426 -22.78 -21.89 0.33
C SER A 426 -23.56 -20.98 1.30
N ARG A 427 -24.18 -21.57 2.33
CA ARG A 427 -24.80 -20.81 3.44
C ARG A 427 -23.77 -19.92 4.17
N ALA A 428 -22.54 -20.41 4.33
CA ALA A 428 -21.46 -19.64 4.93
C ALA A 428 -21.11 -18.38 4.12
N ASP A 429 -21.25 -18.45 2.79
CA ASP A 429 -21.05 -17.29 1.92
C ASP A 429 -22.15 -16.24 2.11
N ARG A 430 -23.42 -16.66 2.29
CA ARG A 430 -24.53 -15.74 2.63
C ARG A 430 -24.28 -15.03 3.96
N GLU A 431 -23.84 -15.76 4.98
CA GLU A 431 -23.50 -15.18 6.28
C GLU A 431 -22.34 -14.18 6.18
N LEU A 432 -21.29 -14.51 5.43
CA LEU A 432 -20.16 -13.60 5.20
C LEU A 432 -20.61 -12.32 4.51
N LEU A 433 -21.47 -12.44 3.50
CA LEU A 433 -22.01 -11.31 2.75
C LEU A 433 -22.91 -10.44 3.63
N ALA A 434 -23.83 -11.05 4.40
CA ALA A 434 -24.69 -10.33 5.34
C ALA A 434 -23.88 -9.61 6.44
N ASN A 435 -22.86 -10.26 7.00
CA ASN A 435 -21.99 -9.65 8.01
C ASN A 435 -21.12 -8.53 7.43
N GLY A 436 -20.64 -8.69 6.19
CA GLY A 436 -19.92 -7.66 5.45
C GLY A 436 -20.78 -6.42 5.21
N ILE A 437 -22.00 -6.61 4.70
CA ILE A 437 -22.99 -5.53 4.51
C ILE A 437 -23.32 -4.87 5.84
N ASN A 438 -23.54 -5.64 6.91
CA ASN A 438 -23.84 -5.08 8.23
C ASN A 438 -22.65 -4.30 8.81
N SER A 439 -21.41 -4.76 8.58
CA SER A 439 -20.20 -4.04 8.99
C SER A 439 -20.01 -2.76 8.19
N PHE A 440 -20.25 -2.80 6.88
CA PHE A 440 -20.24 -1.65 5.99
C PHE A 440 -21.35 -0.65 6.41
N ARG A 441 -22.58 -1.12 6.64
CA ARG A 441 -23.69 -0.30 7.13
C ARG A 441 -23.43 0.28 8.52
N LYS A 442 -22.71 -0.41 9.40
CA LYS A 442 -22.25 0.15 10.70
C LYS A 442 -21.15 1.20 10.52
N LEU A 443 -20.23 1.00 9.58
CA LEU A 443 -19.19 1.98 9.23
C LEU A 443 -19.78 3.25 8.58
N PHE A 444 -20.90 3.11 7.87
CA PHE A 444 -21.52 4.16 7.07
C PHE A 444 -22.88 4.66 7.59
N GLY A 445 -23.43 4.11 8.69
CA GLY A 445 -24.78 4.50 9.15
C GLY A 445 -25.40 3.79 10.37
N GLY A 446 -24.67 3.40 11.43
CA GLY A 446 -25.31 2.85 12.64
C GLY A 446 -24.60 3.16 13.96
N SER A 447 -25.35 3.60 14.97
CA SER A 447 -24.87 3.87 16.34
C SER A 447 -24.33 2.59 16.98
N LEU A 448 -23.03 2.58 17.29
CA LEU A 448 -22.33 1.48 17.96
C LEU A 448 -22.66 1.47 19.48
N SER A 449 -22.50 0.33 20.17
CA SER A 449 -22.66 0.26 21.63
C SER A 449 -21.47 0.85 22.39
N ALA A 450 -21.69 1.45 23.57
CA ALA A 450 -20.70 2.25 24.31
C ALA A 450 -19.33 1.57 24.52
N GLY A 451 -19.29 0.27 24.88
CA GLY A 451 -18.03 -0.46 25.08
C GLY A 451 -17.26 -0.75 23.77
N GLN A 452 -17.98 -0.95 22.66
CA GLN A 452 -17.39 -1.13 21.33
C GLN A 452 -17.02 0.21 20.68
N LEU A 453 -17.79 1.27 20.96
CA LEU A 453 -17.48 2.66 20.64
C LEU A 453 -16.14 3.07 21.23
N ILE A 454 -15.88 2.82 22.52
CA ILE A 454 -14.63 3.27 23.15
C ILE A 454 -13.39 2.58 22.55
N LYS A 455 -13.45 1.25 22.31
CA LYS A 455 -12.31 0.49 21.76
C LYS A 455 -12.09 0.76 20.26
N SER A 456 -13.18 0.87 19.49
CA SER A 456 -13.14 1.27 18.08
C SER A 456 -12.75 2.73 17.93
N ALA A 457 -13.23 3.65 18.77
CA ALA A 457 -12.87 5.06 18.75
C ALA A 457 -11.40 5.25 19.10
N ASN A 458 -10.85 4.55 20.11
CA ASN A 458 -9.42 4.64 20.41
C ASN A 458 -8.54 4.12 19.27
N THR A 459 -8.95 3.02 18.64
CA THR A 459 -8.24 2.44 17.50
C THR A 459 -8.34 3.34 16.26
N ASN A 460 -9.54 3.82 15.95
CA ASN A 460 -9.80 4.72 14.84
C ASN A 460 -9.14 6.09 15.04
N ARG A 461 -9.06 6.61 16.27
CA ARG A 461 -8.33 7.85 16.61
C ARG A 461 -6.83 7.71 16.36
N ARG A 462 -6.24 6.54 16.69
CA ARG A 462 -4.83 6.26 16.36
C ARG A 462 -4.62 6.19 14.84
N TYR A 463 -5.48 5.49 14.11
CA TYR A 463 -5.42 5.44 12.64
C TYR A 463 -5.61 6.82 12.02
N LYS A 464 -6.55 7.61 12.52
CA LYS A 464 -6.78 9.00 12.12
C LYS A 464 -5.51 9.83 12.30
N ARG A 465 -4.85 9.70 13.46
CA ARG A 465 -3.60 10.42 13.72
C ARG A 465 -2.47 10.00 12.77
N CYS A 466 -2.31 8.69 12.53
CA CYS A 466 -1.33 8.20 11.55
C CYS A 466 -1.63 8.73 10.14
N MET A 467 -2.91 8.75 9.75
CA MET A 467 -3.39 9.28 8.49
C MET A 467 -3.11 10.79 8.36
N ASP A 468 -3.40 11.56 9.40
CA ASP A 468 -3.10 13.00 9.45
C ASP A 468 -1.61 13.28 9.27
N ILE A 469 -0.75 12.56 10.01
CA ILE A 469 0.70 12.70 9.88
C ILE A 469 1.16 12.31 8.47
N PHE A 470 0.69 11.17 7.97
CA PHE A 470 1.08 10.67 6.65
C PHE A 470 0.71 11.63 5.52
N PHE A 471 -0.55 12.05 5.44
CA PHE A 471 -1.02 12.95 4.39
C PHE A 471 -0.50 14.38 4.56
N SER A 472 -0.38 14.90 5.79
CA SER A 472 0.23 16.22 6.00
C SER A 472 1.70 16.23 5.61
N LEU A 473 2.46 15.16 5.86
CA LEU A 473 3.85 15.04 5.41
C LEU A 473 3.94 15.04 3.88
N ILE A 474 3.08 14.29 3.19
CA ILE A 474 3.00 14.30 1.72
C ILE A 474 2.69 15.70 1.21
N PHE A 475 1.68 16.36 1.77
CA PHE A 475 1.27 17.70 1.33
C PHE A 475 2.34 18.75 1.63
N ILE A 476 3.05 18.67 2.77
CA ILE A 476 4.17 19.56 3.06
C ILE A 476 5.28 19.36 2.04
N ILE A 477 5.71 18.13 1.80
CA ILE A 477 6.79 17.85 0.83
C ILE A 477 6.39 18.34 -0.57
N ALA A 478 5.16 18.06 -0.99
CA ALA A 478 4.65 18.48 -2.30
C ALA A 478 4.51 20.00 -2.41
N ALA A 479 4.05 20.68 -1.34
CA ALA A 479 3.83 22.12 -1.33
C ALA A 479 5.08 22.92 -0.97
N LEU A 480 6.15 22.31 -0.44
CA LEU A 480 7.32 23.02 0.08
C LEU A 480 7.94 24.00 -0.92
N PRO A 481 8.17 23.62 -2.20
CA PRO A 481 8.72 24.57 -3.18
C PRO A 481 7.81 25.78 -3.39
N LEU A 482 6.50 25.54 -3.49
CA LEU A 482 5.49 26.59 -3.62
C LEU A 482 5.42 27.48 -2.38
N MET A 483 5.49 26.89 -1.18
CA MET A 483 5.49 27.61 0.09
C MET A 483 6.71 28.54 0.21
N VAL A 484 7.88 28.12 -0.27
CA VAL A 484 9.09 28.95 -0.31
C VAL A 484 8.90 30.12 -1.29
N LEU A 485 8.36 29.86 -2.49
CA LEU A 485 8.04 30.92 -3.46
C LEU A 485 7.04 31.95 -2.89
N ILE A 486 5.98 31.47 -2.24
CA ILE A 486 4.99 32.32 -1.57
C ILE A 486 5.65 33.14 -0.46
N ALA A 487 6.50 32.52 0.36
CA ALA A 487 7.19 33.20 1.44
C ALA A 487 8.12 34.32 0.92
N MET A 488 8.83 34.07 -0.19
CA MET A 488 9.64 35.09 -0.86
C MET A 488 8.77 36.21 -1.42
N ALA A 489 7.67 35.90 -2.11
CA ALA A 489 6.76 36.89 -2.66
C ALA A 489 6.18 37.82 -1.57
N ILE A 490 5.77 37.27 -0.44
CA ILE A 490 5.30 38.06 0.72
C ILE A 490 6.42 38.94 1.27
N LYS A 491 7.64 38.40 1.39
CA LYS A 491 8.79 39.14 1.91
C LYS A 491 9.19 40.31 1.00
N PHE A 492 9.16 40.12 -0.33
CA PHE A 492 9.42 41.18 -1.30
C PHE A 492 8.32 42.24 -1.33
N GLU A 493 7.05 41.84 -1.17
CA GLU A 493 5.93 42.78 -1.20
C GLU A 493 5.80 43.61 0.10
N THR A 494 6.04 42.99 1.26
CA THR A 494 5.71 43.60 2.57
C THR A 494 6.91 43.91 3.46
N GLY A 495 8.10 43.37 3.16
CA GLY A 495 9.27 43.45 4.05
C GLY A 495 9.12 42.70 5.39
N ALA A 496 7.97 42.10 5.67
CA ALA A 496 7.63 41.46 6.94
C ALA A 496 7.84 39.93 6.92
N PRO A 497 7.88 39.26 8.08
CA PRO A 497 7.89 37.80 8.15
C PRO A 497 6.68 37.20 7.43
N ALA A 498 6.94 36.22 6.55
CA ALA A 498 5.93 35.59 5.70
C ALA A 498 4.86 34.82 6.49
N ILE A 499 5.20 34.32 7.68
CA ILE A 499 4.28 33.57 8.54
C ILE A 499 3.57 34.52 9.50
N PHE A 500 2.24 34.43 9.52
CA PHE A 500 1.35 35.02 10.51
C PHE A 500 1.01 33.96 11.57
N ILE A 501 1.03 34.37 12.84
CA ILE A 501 0.78 33.50 13.99
C ILE A 501 -0.35 34.12 14.82
N GLN A 502 -1.36 33.32 15.16
CA GLN A 502 -2.48 33.74 16.01
C GLN A 502 -2.85 32.63 16.99
N GLU A 503 -3.34 32.97 18.17
CA GLU A 503 -3.86 31.99 19.12
C GLU A 503 -5.31 31.61 18.80
N ARG A 504 -5.59 30.31 18.86
CA ARG A 504 -6.90 29.71 18.59
C ARG A 504 -7.21 28.64 19.64
N ALA A 505 -8.49 28.36 19.85
CA ALA A 505 -8.95 27.27 20.71
C ALA A 505 -8.74 25.92 20.01
N GLY A 506 -8.01 25.03 20.68
CA GLY A 506 -7.74 23.66 20.27
C GLY A 506 -8.60 22.63 20.99
N LEU A 507 -8.09 21.41 21.09
CA LEU A 507 -8.76 20.30 21.78
C LEU A 507 -9.06 20.69 23.24
N GLN A 508 -10.32 20.50 23.66
CA GLN A 508 -10.82 20.86 24.99
C GLN A 508 -10.63 22.35 25.32
N GLY A 509 -10.61 23.22 24.30
CA GLY A 509 -10.44 24.67 24.46
C GLY A 509 -9.01 25.11 24.77
N ARG A 510 -8.03 24.20 24.80
CA ARG A 510 -6.63 24.56 25.07
C ARG A 510 -6.08 25.47 23.96
N PRO A 511 -5.46 26.61 24.28
CA PRO A 511 -4.94 27.53 23.28
C PRO A 511 -3.78 26.88 22.50
N PHE A 512 -3.75 27.11 21.19
CA PHE A 512 -2.62 26.74 20.32
C PHE A 512 -2.36 27.85 19.29
N LYS A 513 -1.13 27.87 18.75
CA LYS A 513 -0.70 28.85 17.75
C LYS A 513 -0.96 28.34 16.35
N ILE A 514 -1.90 28.93 15.62
CA ILE A 514 -2.17 28.62 14.22
C ILE A 514 -1.16 29.32 13.31
N TYR A 515 -0.65 28.63 12.30
CA TYR A 515 0.25 29.18 11.29
C TYR A 515 -0.49 29.47 9.98
N LYS A 516 -0.34 30.67 9.44
CA LYS A 516 -0.84 31.05 8.10
C LYS A 516 0.22 31.86 7.36
N PHE A 517 0.10 31.97 6.05
CA PHE A 517 0.81 33.02 5.33
C PHE A 517 0.17 34.38 5.60
N ARG A 518 1.01 35.40 5.69
CA ARG A 518 0.57 36.77 5.87
C ARG A 518 -0.08 37.29 4.58
N THR A 519 -1.30 37.80 4.71
CA THR A 519 -2.09 38.34 3.58
C THR A 519 -2.45 39.81 3.77
N MET A 520 -2.10 40.41 4.91
CA MET A 520 -2.42 41.78 5.29
C MET A 520 -1.17 42.57 5.70
N LEU A 521 -1.17 43.88 5.47
CA LEU A 521 -0.11 44.81 5.86
C LEU A 521 -0.03 44.99 7.39
N ARG A 522 1.19 45.16 7.93
CA ARG A 522 1.46 45.28 9.37
C ARG A 522 1.13 46.67 9.92
N ASP A 523 1.51 47.72 9.18
CA ASP A 523 1.65 49.08 9.73
C ASP A 523 0.55 50.06 9.29
N PHE A 524 -0.64 49.58 8.94
CA PHE A 524 -1.78 50.45 8.59
C PHE A 524 -2.24 51.37 9.76
N VAL A 525 -1.66 51.20 10.95
CA VAL A 525 -1.96 51.94 12.18
C VAL A 525 -1.15 53.24 12.29
N SER A 526 -0.01 53.38 11.60
CA SER A 526 0.84 54.58 11.71
C SER A 526 0.41 55.74 10.80
N THR A 527 -0.62 55.56 9.96
CA THR A 527 -1.02 56.53 8.91
C THR A 527 -2.32 57.28 9.20
N GLY A 528 -2.91 57.14 10.38
CA GLY A 528 -4.05 57.97 10.83
C GLY A 528 -5.37 57.76 10.09
N GLN A 529 -5.54 56.68 9.32
CA GLN A 529 -6.79 56.40 8.59
C GLN A 529 -7.65 55.34 9.32
N ASN A 530 -8.94 55.65 9.45
CA ASN A 530 -9.96 54.87 10.16
C ASN A 530 -10.08 53.40 9.72
N TYR A 531 -10.36 52.53 10.69
CA TYR A 531 -10.48 51.07 10.66
C TYR A 531 -11.59 50.48 9.76
N ALA A 532 -12.19 51.24 8.84
CA ALA A 532 -13.44 50.86 8.19
C ALA A 532 -13.30 50.02 6.90
N ASP A 533 -12.13 49.98 6.24
CA ASP A 533 -11.94 49.23 4.98
C ASP A 533 -10.90 48.12 5.12
N GLU A 534 -11.33 46.94 5.57
CA GLU A 534 -10.48 45.74 5.67
C GLU A 534 -9.90 45.32 4.31
N GLU A 535 -10.61 45.59 3.21
CA GLU A 535 -10.16 45.32 1.85
C GLU A 535 -8.90 46.09 1.46
N LYS A 536 -8.74 47.32 1.96
CA LYS A 536 -7.57 48.17 1.67
C LYS A 536 -6.29 47.66 2.37
N ARG A 537 -6.42 46.76 3.35
CA ARG A 537 -5.31 46.18 4.11
C ARG A 537 -4.74 44.91 3.47
N ILE A 538 -5.42 44.32 2.49
CA ILE A 538 -5.02 43.05 1.84
C ILE A 538 -3.97 43.33 0.75
N THR A 539 -2.84 42.63 0.78
CA THR A 539 -1.78 42.79 -0.23
C THR A 539 -2.17 42.15 -1.56
N ARG A 540 -1.45 42.44 -2.65
CA ARG A 540 -1.75 41.84 -3.97
C ARG A 540 -1.49 40.33 -3.93
N VAL A 541 -0.38 39.90 -3.31
CA VAL A 541 -0.10 38.47 -3.07
C VAL A 541 -1.15 37.90 -2.12
N GLY A 542 -1.50 38.62 -1.05
CA GLY A 542 -2.51 38.21 -0.07
C GLY A 542 -3.89 37.94 -0.67
N ARG A 543 -4.31 38.77 -1.65
CA ARG A 543 -5.57 38.58 -2.37
C ARG A 543 -5.58 37.28 -3.17
N LEU A 544 -4.49 36.97 -3.86
CA LEU A 544 -4.34 35.70 -4.58
C LEU A 544 -4.35 34.51 -3.61
N LEU A 545 -3.59 34.58 -2.52
CA LEU A 545 -3.50 33.51 -1.52
C LEU A 545 -4.86 33.20 -0.90
N ARG A 546 -5.63 34.22 -0.50
CA ARG A 546 -7.00 34.03 0.01
C ARG A 546 -7.92 33.43 -1.04
N SER A 547 -7.89 33.93 -2.28
CA SER A 547 -8.76 33.41 -3.35
C SER A 547 -8.51 31.92 -3.66
N THR A 548 -7.31 31.42 -3.36
CA THR A 548 -6.87 30.05 -3.63
C THR A 548 -6.72 29.17 -2.39
N SER A 549 -6.99 29.70 -1.17
CA SER A 549 -6.68 29.06 0.11
C SER A 549 -5.22 28.66 0.32
N LEU A 550 -4.30 29.20 -0.47
CA LEU A 550 -2.88 28.92 -0.30
C LEU A 550 -2.32 29.55 0.98
N ASP A 551 -3.02 30.51 1.59
CA ASP A 551 -2.64 31.11 2.87
C ASP A 551 -2.68 30.12 4.04
N GLU A 552 -3.42 29.03 3.91
CA GLU A 552 -3.60 28.03 4.98
C GLU A 552 -2.58 26.89 4.94
N LEU A 553 -1.73 26.81 3.92
CA LEU A 553 -0.70 25.77 3.79
C LEU A 553 0.19 25.61 5.03
N PRO A 554 0.62 26.68 5.74
CA PRO A 554 1.44 26.52 6.94
C PRO A 554 0.73 25.76 8.08
N GLN A 555 -0.60 25.65 8.07
CA GLN A 555 -1.34 24.86 9.07
C GLN A 555 -1.03 23.36 8.99
N LEU A 556 -0.50 22.86 7.87
CA LEU A 556 -0.03 21.47 7.78
C LEU A 556 1.03 21.15 8.85
N PHE A 557 1.84 22.14 9.27
CA PHE A 557 2.77 21.97 10.38
C PHE A 557 2.06 21.87 11.74
N ASN A 558 0.92 22.53 11.93
CA ASN A 558 0.07 22.32 13.11
C ASN A 558 -0.51 20.90 13.14
N VAL A 559 -0.88 20.37 11.97
CA VAL A 559 -1.32 18.98 11.84
C VAL A 559 -0.18 18.02 12.22
N LEU A 560 1.04 18.23 11.72
CA LEU A 560 2.20 17.42 12.12
C LEU A 560 2.48 17.48 13.64
N LYS A 561 2.42 18.66 14.25
CA LYS A 561 2.62 18.83 15.70
C LYS A 561 1.55 18.14 16.54
N GLY A 562 0.32 18.05 16.02
CA GLY A 562 -0.81 17.43 16.71
C GLY A 562 -1.76 18.43 17.36
N ASP A 563 -1.55 19.73 17.13
CA ASP A 563 -2.47 20.79 17.53
C ASP A 563 -3.73 20.78 16.66
N MET A 564 -3.59 20.36 15.40
CA MET A 564 -4.66 20.27 14.41
C MET A 564 -4.75 18.88 13.77
N SER A 565 -5.81 18.69 13.00
CA SER A 565 -6.16 17.54 12.20
C SER A 565 -6.39 17.97 10.74
N LEU A 566 -6.25 17.07 9.76
CA LEU A 566 -6.62 17.42 8.37
C LEU A 566 -8.13 17.68 8.25
N VAL A 567 -8.93 16.85 8.92
CA VAL A 567 -10.40 16.93 8.94
C VAL A 567 -10.89 17.15 10.37
N GLY A 568 -11.72 18.16 10.57
CA GLY A 568 -12.30 18.52 11.87
C GLY A 568 -13.02 19.87 11.84
N PRO A 569 -13.67 20.28 12.94
CA PRO A 569 -14.24 21.62 13.08
C PRO A 569 -13.16 22.70 12.91
N ARG A 570 -13.48 23.80 12.23
CA ARG A 570 -12.49 24.88 11.99
C ARG A 570 -12.05 25.51 13.33
N PRO A 571 -10.75 25.86 13.52
CA PRO A 571 -10.27 26.49 14.75
C PRO A 571 -10.96 27.84 15.03
N THR A 572 -11.38 28.04 16.28
CA THR A 572 -12.18 29.19 16.75
C THR A 572 -11.32 30.16 17.58
N LEU A 573 -11.68 31.44 17.65
CA LEU A 573 -11.01 32.43 18.54
C LEU A 573 -11.38 32.18 20.00
N LEU A 574 -10.46 32.45 20.92
CA LEU A 574 -10.65 32.20 22.36
C LEU A 574 -11.86 32.97 22.92
N TYR A 575 -12.00 34.27 22.62
CA TYR A 575 -13.14 35.08 23.08
C TYR A 575 -14.51 34.60 22.55
N GLN A 576 -14.54 33.90 21.41
CA GLN A 576 -15.78 33.32 20.88
C GLN A 576 -16.16 32.07 21.67
N VAL A 577 -15.17 31.28 22.07
CA VAL A 577 -15.36 30.07 22.87
C VAL A 577 -15.84 30.39 24.29
N GLU A 578 -15.43 31.53 24.86
CA GLU A 578 -15.93 32.00 26.16
C GLU A 578 -17.45 32.23 26.17
N LYS A 579 -18.04 32.55 25.02
CA LYS A 579 -19.48 32.76 24.84
C LYS A 579 -20.27 31.48 24.54
N TYR A 580 -19.62 30.31 24.51
CA TYR A 580 -20.29 29.05 24.18
C TYR A 580 -21.11 28.51 25.35
N SER A 581 -22.35 28.12 25.06
CA SER A 581 -23.12 27.22 25.93
C SER A 581 -22.45 25.86 26.06
N ASP A 582 -22.80 25.09 27.11
CA ASP A 582 -22.21 23.77 27.34
C ASP A 582 -22.50 22.77 26.20
N GLY A 583 -23.61 22.94 25.48
CA GLY A 583 -23.89 22.20 24.25
C GLY A 583 -22.93 22.54 23.11
N GLN A 584 -22.58 23.82 22.94
CA GLN A 584 -21.68 24.30 21.89
C GLN A 584 -20.22 23.93 22.16
N LYS A 585 -19.81 23.82 23.43
CA LYS A 585 -18.45 23.37 23.82
C LYS A 585 -18.11 21.96 23.33
N LYS A 586 -19.11 21.11 23.05
CA LYS A 586 -18.90 19.77 22.43
C LYS A 586 -18.17 19.84 21.08
N ARG A 587 -18.19 20.99 20.40
CA ARG A 587 -17.39 21.25 19.20
C ARG A 587 -15.88 21.09 19.43
N LEU A 588 -15.41 21.26 20.67
CA LEU A 588 -14.01 21.20 21.06
C LEU A 588 -13.57 19.80 21.54
N ASP A 589 -14.45 18.79 21.44
CA ASP A 589 -14.13 17.41 21.86
C ASP A 589 -13.18 16.67 20.91
N VAL A 590 -12.89 17.27 19.76
CA VAL A 590 -11.94 16.76 18.77
C VAL A 590 -10.93 17.86 18.39
N PRO A 591 -9.73 17.50 17.91
CA PRO A 591 -8.78 18.49 17.41
C PRO A 591 -9.40 19.28 16.24
N PRO A 592 -9.14 20.60 16.16
CA PRO A 592 -9.61 21.40 15.05
C PRO A 592 -9.02 20.94 13.71
N GLY A 593 -9.79 21.12 12.63
CA GLY A 593 -9.46 20.71 11.27
C GLY A 593 -8.99 21.84 10.37
N MET A 594 -8.19 21.51 9.35
CA MET A 594 -7.96 22.39 8.20
C MET A 594 -9.20 22.45 7.28
N THR A 595 -9.82 21.30 7.02
CA THR A 595 -11.13 21.18 6.37
C THR A 595 -12.14 20.48 7.30
N GLY A 596 -13.43 20.59 7.00
CA GLY A 596 -14.49 20.11 7.86
C GLY A 596 -15.84 19.96 7.14
N TRP A 597 -16.76 19.25 7.78
CA TRP A 597 -18.09 18.95 7.25
C TRP A 597 -18.86 20.21 6.85
N THR A 598 -18.77 21.25 7.66
CA THR A 598 -19.38 22.56 7.40
C THR A 598 -18.77 23.27 6.18
N GLN A 599 -17.48 23.08 5.90
CA GLN A 599 -16.81 23.70 4.75
C GLN A 599 -17.23 23.07 3.42
N VAL A 600 -17.43 21.75 3.38
CA VAL A 600 -17.75 21.04 2.13
C VAL A 600 -19.24 21.02 1.77
N ASN A 601 -20.11 21.29 2.73
CA ASN A 601 -21.57 21.30 2.54
C ASN A 601 -22.17 22.72 2.50
N ARG A 602 -21.37 23.76 2.23
CA ARG A 602 -21.87 25.14 2.15
C ARG A 602 -22.91 25.31 1.04
N GLY A 603 -24.19 25.21 1.39
CA GLY A 603 -25.23 26.06 0.82
C GLY A 603 -25.01 27.48 1.34
N GLU A 604 -25.32 28.49 0.54
CA GLU A 604 -25.03 29.89 0.84
C GLU A 604 -25.61 30.32 2.21
N CYS A 605 -24.76 30.92 3.06
CA CYS A 605 -25.08 31.61 4.32
C CYS A 605 -25.70 30.84 5.52
N PHE A 606 -25.04 29.79 6.01
CA PHE A 606 -25.35 29.28 7.37
C PHE A 606 -24.99 30.29 8.47
N SER A 607 -25.92 30.48 9.41
CA SER A 607 -25.73 31.19 10.68
C SER A 607 -24.69 30.49 11.57
N TRP A 608 -24.16 31.20 12.57
CA TRP A 608 -23.16 30.63 13.49
C TRP A 608 -23.67 29.41 14.26
N GLU A 609 -24.93 29.45 14.69
CA GLU A 609 -25.54 28.32 15.38
C GLU A 609 -25.68 27.09 14.48
N GLU A 610 -26.07 27.26 13.22
CA GLU A 610 -26.17 26.17 12.26
C GLU A 610 -24.80 25.54 11.98
N ARG A 611 -23.75 26.35 11.88
CA ARG A 611 -22.37 25.86 11.73
C ARG A 611 -21.95 25.01 12.94
N ILE A 612 -22.26 25.46 14.15
CA ILE A 612 -21.96 24.68 15.35
C ILE A 612 -22.76 23.38 15.36
N LYS A 613 -24.05 23.40 14.98
CA LYS A 613 -24.88 22.18 14.86
C LYS A 613 -24.28 21.19 13.84
N MET A 614 -23.78 21.67 12.70
CA MET A 614 -23.12 20.84 11.68
C MET A 614 -21.79 20.25 12.16
N ASP A 615 -20.97 21.03 12.87
CA ASP A 615 -19.71 20.56 13.44
C ASP A 615 -19.98 19.52 14.54
N ILE A 616 -21.00 19.71 15.39
CA ILE A 616 -21.43 18.72 16.39
C ILE A 616 -21.95 17.45 15.70
N HIS A 617 -22.73 17.59 14.61
CA HIS A 617 -23.20 16.46 13.83
C HIS A 617 -22.03 15.64 13.26
N TYR A 618 -20.99 16.30 12.75
CA TYR A 618 -19.76 15.63 12.32
C TYR A 618 -19.11 14.84 13.45
N ILE A 619 -18.96 15.44 14.64
CA ILE A 619 -18.34 14.80 15.81
C ILE A 619 -19.14 13.57 16.24
N GLN A 620 -20.47 13.67 16.26
CA GLN A 620 -21.37 12.57 16.65
C GLN A 620 -21.38 11.41 15.65
N ASN A 621 -21.20 11.70 14.35
CA ASN A 621 -21.24 10.71 13.28
C ASN A 621 -19.85 10.39 12.72
N TRP A 622 -18.80 10.71 13.48
CA TRP A 622 -17.43 10.63 13.00
C TRP A 622 -17.03 9.19 12.63
N SER A 623 -16.49 9.03 11.42
CA SER A 623 -15.83 7.81 10.97
C SER A 623 -14.69 8.16 10.00
N LEU A 624 -13.72 7.25 9.85
CA LEU A 624 -12.63 7.43 8.86
C LEU A 624 -13.19 7.58 7.43
N GLY A 625 -14.29 6.90 7.11
CA GLY A 625 -14.96 7.03 5.82
C GLY A 625 -15.56 8.43 5.61
N LEU A 626 -16.11 9.04 6.66
CA LEU A 626 -16.60 10.42 6.62
C LEU A 626 -15.45 11.41 6.40
N ASP A 627 -14.30 11.19 7.03
CA ASP A 627 -13.12 12.03 6.80
C ASP A 627 -12.62 11.94 5.36
N PHE A 628 -12.53 10.73 4.78
CA PHE A 628 -12.19 10.56 3.37
C PHE A 628 -13.21 11.23 2.44
N LYS A 629 -14.51 11.13 2.74
CA LYS A 629 -15.56 11.82 2.00
C LYS A 629 -15.35 13.34 2.05
N ILE A 630 -15.07 13.90 3.22
CA ILE A 630 -14.81 15.33 3.38
C ILE A 630 -13.57 15.75 2.60
N LEU A 631 -12.46 14.99 2.66
CA LEU A 631 -11.25 15.29 1.88
C LEU A 631 -11.52 15.26 0.37
N TRP A 632 -12.26 14.27 -0.11
CA TRP A 632 -12.65 14.17 -1.52
C TRP A 632 -13.53 15.34 -1.96
N MET A 633 -14.53 15.68 -1.16
CA MET A 633 -15.39 16.84 -1.42
C MET A 633 -14.58 18.15 -1.37
N THR A 634 -13.63 18.27 -0.45
CA THR A 634 -12.72 19.43 -0.36
C THR A 634 -11.92 19.59 -1.65
N ALA A 635 -11.36 18.50 -2.20
CA ALA A 635 -10.67 18.55 -3.49
C ALA A 635 -11.61 18.99 -4.63
N GLY A 636 -12.83 18.48 -4.67
CA GLY A 636 -13.84 18.88 -5.65
C GLY A 636 -14.24 20.36 -5.55
N VAL A 637 -14.36 20.89 -4.33
CA VAL A 637 -14.63 22.31 -4.07
C VAL A 637 -13.44 23.18 -4.50
N MET A 638 -12.20 22.76 -4.20
CA MET A 638 -10.99 23.49 -4.61
C MET A 638 -10.80 23.55 -6.13
N LEU A 639 -11.24 22.53 -6.88
CA LEU A 639 -11.10 22.47 -8.34
C LEU A 639 -12.20 23.26 -9.09
N LYS A 640 -13.39 23.39 -8.52
CA LYS A 640 -14.46 24.22 -9.09
C LYS A 640 -14.16 25.69 -8.75
N LYS A 641 -13.50 26.42 -9.65
CA LYS A 641 -13.23 27.88 -9.58
C LYS A 641 -14.51 28.74 -9.53
N ARG A 642 -15.32 28.63 -8.47
CA ARG A 642 -16.33 29.62 -8.10
C ARG A 642 -16.31 29.75 -6.58
N VAL A 643 -16.30 30.99 -6.14
CA VAL A 643 -16.38 31.44 -4.75
C VAL A 643 -15.02 31.54 -4.04
N ALA A 644 -14.57 32.79 -3.93
CA ALA A 644 -13.45 33.18 -3.08
C ALA A 644 -13.66 32.66 -1.66
N TRP A 645 -12.59 32.17 -1.04
CA TRP A 645 -12.58 31.94 0.40
C TRP A 645 -12.67 33.30 1.08
N VAL A 646 -13.90 33.74 1.36
CA VAL A 646 -14.13 34.86 2.26
C VAL A 646 -13.55 34.43 3.60
N ASP A 647 -12.50 35.14 4.00
CA ASP A 647 -11.92 35.02 5.32
C ASP A 647 -13.06 35.22 6.33
N GLN A 648 -13.26 34.25 7.22
CA GLN A 648 -14.32 34.33 8.22
C GLN A 648 -13.93 35.30 9.37
N SER A 649 -13.07 36.27 9.11
CA SER A 649 -12.99 37.50 9.90
C SER A 649 -14.21 38.41 9.68
N ASP A 650 -15.08 38.10 8.70
CA ASP A 650 -16.42 38.71 8.58
C ASP A 650 -17.35 38.16 9.69
N ASP A 651 -16.97 38.45 10.93
CA ASP A 651 -17.70 38.29 12.19
C ASP A 651 -18.73 39.42 12.30
N ARG A 652 -19.72 39.44 11.39
CA ARG A 652 -20.96 40.23 11.59
C ARG A 652 -21.88 39.59 12.63
N ILE A 653 -21.33 39.11 13.74
CA ILE A 653 -22.06 38.64 14.93
C ILE A 653 -21.48 39.35 16.14
N ALA A 654 -21.74 40.66 16.19
CA ALA A 654 -21.93 41.44 17.40
C ALA A 654 -22.75 42.70 17.06
N ARG A 655 -23.90 42.54 16.40
CA ARG A 655 -25.03 43.45 16.63
C ARG A 655 -26.12 42.61 17.26
N ILE A 656 -25.99 42.42 18.57
CA ILE A 656 -27.15 42.14 19.41
C ILE A 656 -28.04 43.39 19.24
N PRO A 657 -29.33 43.28 18.88
CA PRO A 657 -30.23 44.41 19.04
C PRO A 657 -30.20 44.75 20.53
N THR A 658 -29.65 45.91 20.87
CA THR A 658 -29.92 46.49 22.18
C THR A 658 -31.40 46.81 22.18
N ASP A 659 -32.20 45.91 22.76
CA ASP A 659 -33.48 46.31 23.34
C ASP A 659 -33.13 47.30 24.45
N GLU A 660 -33.28 48.59 24.15
CA GLU A 660 -33.61 49.64 25.11
C GLU A 660 -34.10 50.88 24.33
N SER A 661 -35.36 51.24 24.62
CA SER A 661 -36.19 52.40 24.22
C SER A 661 -36.61 52.54 22.76
#